data_AF-A0A2N2JQ56-F1
#
_entry.id   AF-A0A2N2JQ56-F1
#
_cell.length_a   1.000
_cell.length_b   1.000
_cell.length_c   1.000
_cell.angle_alpha   90.00
_cell.angle_beta   90.00
_cell.angle_gamma   90.00
#
_symmetry.space_group_name_H-M   'P 1'
#
loop_
_entity.id
_entity.type
_entity.pdbx_description
1 polymer ?
#
loop_
_entity_poly.entity_id
_entity_poly.type
_entity_poly.pdbx_seq_one_letter_code
_entity_poly.pdbx_strand_id
1 'polypeptide(L)'
;MTLSRTARHPRALSRVVVICAAALVALVAMTERAQAQLDTTHWIPALWAGDSTSSCVDKHWLTLTTPSVSPVTVTVTDGNNSAIFNGTVSNAAPVQLLLGKLSGSNYAPLLGLGNLVFGDAGYNHAVKHGLVIEASAPVYANIRNLSPSQAASLTAKGKKALGLEFRVGVMPNVRSNYGYRGSFVSVMATQTGTTTVTFDQFKPGIVLTGRTGAGSPATNAPFTISLQQYESYVVGIHDNNYPGTAPVDDFIGTRIVANKPVAVNSGTWLGGEGAATGQDAGTDQMAPVTLAGTQYVLMKGGAPNNDPKETPIVVATVDNTTVYVNGSGTPTAVMNAGDYLFLTGNYANGDNMLVTASQPVLMFQEIGGSSSAATPGFNFIPPLGADAATSVDNIYNVQQLGTATLGVVARAGASVTVNGAAIGVSAEPVDGSVDWVTYHKPSVTGTIKVVSTDTVAVAIFNVNGAIGAAGYFSGFPPTLVDLDFDGIPDGEDNCPDVGNASQADGDGDGVGDACDGCPGDPLKTAPGVCGCGIVEDLTDVDNNGIADCTETDYCPLDDDKLTPGQCGCGSLDTDSDGDGTADCNDGCPADPTKLEAGVCGCGNPDEDQDFDLVADCNDNCPATVNQDQADCDGDGLGDACDAAGECCQDGVQNPDESDVDCGGSCTPCLFGASCVTGADCASGYCDAGSDTCVDCYDTSDCAGAADVCAPETCDVANQCVADPPECGVHYFYGVVDGPGGLGSVRCWQPTAGAAPQCEMSGGELVIGPPMCGGP
;
A
#
# COMPACT_ATOMS: atom_id res chain seq x y z
N MET A 1 35.06 -39.06 56.98
CA MET A 1 36.14 -38.11 57.31
C MET A 1 36.59 -37.48 56.00
N THR A 2 36.60 -36.16 55.81
CA THR A 2 36.27 -35.05 56.75
C THR A 2 35.77 -33.85 55.95
N LEU A 3 34.90 -32.99 56.51
CA LEU A 3 34.61 -31.69 55.91
C LEU A 3 35.79 -30.73 56.13
N SER A 4 36.00 -29.80 55.19
CA SER A 4 36.46 -28.46 55.55
C SER A 4 35.90 -27.42 54.56
N ARG A 5 35.58 -26.23 55.06
CA ARG A 5 35.19 -25.06 54.26
C ARG A 5 36.34 -24.05 54.28
N THR A 6 36.62 -23.42 53.14
CA THR A 6 37.17 -22.06 53.12
C THR A 6 36.74 -21.36 51.84
N ALA A 7 36.25 -20.13 51.95
CA ALA A 7 35.77 -19.32 50.83
C ALA A 7 36.58 -18.02 50.71
N ARG A 8 36.81 -17.57 49.47
CA ARG A 8 37.15 -16.18 49.12
C ARG A 8 36.53 -15.83 47.76
N HIS A 9 35.90 -14.67 47.67
CA HIS A 9 35.45 -14.06 46.40
C HIS A 9 36.64 -13.49 45.60
N PRO A 10 36.47 -13.27 44.29
CA PRO A 10 36.05 -11.92 43.88
C PRO A 10 34.84 -11.86 42.93
N ARG A 11 34.29 -10.65 42.86
CA ARG A 11 33.14 -10.12 42.10
C ARG A 11 33.08 -10.50 40.62
N ALA A 12 31.88 -10.86 40.14
CA ALA A 12 31.26 -10.30 38.93
C ALA A 12 29.74 -10.59 38.90
N LEU A 13 28.96 -9.69 38.28
CA LEU A 13 27.62 -9.89 37.71
C LEU A 13 26.70 -10.96 38.36
N SER A 14 26.07 -10.60 39.49
CA SER A 14 24.88 -11.31 40.02
C SER A 14 23.77 -10.31 40.32
N ARG A 15 23.22 -9.69 39.26
CA ARG A 15 22.01 -8.83 39.31
C ARG A 15 21.32 -8.61 37.95
N VAL A 16 21.46 -9.55 37.01
CA VAL A 16 20.47 -9.69 35.93
C VAL A 16 19.18 -10.21 36.58
N VAL A 17 18.03 -9.67 36.20
CA VAL A 17 16.73 -10.05 36.79
C VAL A 17 16.39 -11.49 36.42
N VAL A 18 16.42 -12.37 37.41
CA VAL A 18 16.23 -13.82 37.22
C VAL A 18 14.75 -14.14 36.97
N ILE A 19 14.42 -14.44 35.72
CA ILE A 19 13.40 -15.44 35.32
C ILE A 19 12.01 -15.23 35.98
N CYS A 20 11.45 -14.02 35.88
CA CYS A 20 10.05 -13.75 36.23
C CYS A 20 9.22 -12.99 35.16
N ALA A 21 9.84 -12.47 34.10
CA ALA A 21 9.13 -11.79 33.00
C ALA A 21 9.09 -12.61 31.69
N ALA A 22 10.07 -13.50 31.46
CA ALA A 22 10.24 -14.30 30.25
C ALA A 22 9.22 -15.47 30.09
N ALA A 23 8.01 -15.29 30.61
CA ALA A 23 6.92 -16.27 30.59
C ALA A 23 5.50 -15.63 30.61
N LEU A 24 5.38 -14.30 30.69
CA LEU A 24 4.06 -13.63 30.73
C LEU A 24 3.59 -13.13 29.35
N VAL A 25 4.52 -13.03 28.39
CA VAL A 25 4.25 -12.89 26.95
C VAL A 25 5.32 -13.73 26.23
N ALA A 26 5.18 -15.05 26.04
CA ALA A 26 3.95 -15.83 25.94
C ALA A 26 2.94 -15.17 25.00
N LEU A 27 3.43 -14.71 23.84
CA LEU A 27 2.62 -14.22 22.74
C LEU A 27 1.82 -15.38 22.17
N VAL A 28 0.75 -15.78 22.87
CA VAL A 28 -0.27 -16.72 22.38
C VAL A 28 -1.23 -15.95 21.46
N ALA A 29 -0.64 -15.22 20.51
CA ALA A 29 -1.07 -15.35 19.14
C ALA A 29 -0.82 -16.82 18.77
N MET A 30 -1.82 -17.67 19.03
CA MET A 30 -2.00 -18.81 18.13
C MET A 30 -2.19 -18.16 16.77
N THR A 31 -1.21 -18.26 15.87
CA THR A 31 -1.40 -17.86 14.48
C THR A 31 -2.68 -18.53 14.01
N GLU A 32 -3.70 -17.75 13.64
CA GLU A 32 -5.06 -18.25 13.36
C GLU A 32 -5.08 -18.97 11.99
N ARG A 33 -4.33 -20.07 11.90
CA ARG A 33 -4.25 -20.99 10.76
C ARG A 33 -5.66 -21.42 10.41
N ALA A 34 -6.12 -20.88 9.28
CA ALA A 34 -7.52 -20.61 8.95
C ALA A 34 -8.53 -21.52 9.65
N GLN A 35 -9.34 -20.96 10.56
CA GLN A 35 -10.63 -21.54 10.93
C GLN A 35 -11.59 -21.43 9.72
N ALA A 36 -11.35 -22.20 8.66
CA ALA A 36 -12.15 -22.11 7.46
C ALA A 36 -13.62 -22.53 7.74
N GLN A 37 -14.56 -21.89 7.02
CA GLN A 37 -15.97 -21.68 7.38
C GLN A 37 -16.25 -20.56 8.39
N LEU A 38 -15.24 -20.02 9.09
CA LEU A 38 -15.38 -18.75 9.80
C LEU A 38 -15.12 -17.60 8.81
N ASP A 39 -16.06 -16.66 8.72
CA ASP A 39 -16.01 -15.57 7.74
C ASP A 39 -16.87 -14.38 8.16
N THR A 40 -16.55 -13.16 7.70
CA THR A 40 -17.40 -11.97 7.89
C THR A 40 -18.65 -12.05 7.03
N THR A 41 -18.61 -12.73 5.88
CA THR A 41 -19.70 -12.71 4.90
C THR A 41 -20.05 -14.11 4.40
N HIS A 42 -21.34 -14.46 4.42
CA HIS A 42 -21.84 -15.74 3.91
C HIS A 42 -23.02 -15.52 2.96
N TRP A 43 -23.02 -16.24 1.84
CA TRP A 43 -24.12 -16.29 0.89
C TRP A 43 -24.69 -17.70 0.85
N ILE A 44 -25.99 -17.84 1.06
CA ILE A 44 -26.69 -19.13 1.11
C ILE A 44 -27.78 -19.13 0.03
N PRO A 45 -27.50 -19.68 -1.17
CA PRO A 45 -28.49 -19.89 -2.22
C PRO A 45 -29.77 -20.57 -1.73
N ALA A 46 -30.90 -20.24 -2.37
CA ALA A 46 -32.19 -20.85 -2.07
C ALA A 46 -32.13 -22.39 -2.13
N LEU A 47 -32.52 -23.06 -1.05
CA LEU A 47 -32.74 -24.50 -1.02
C LEU A 47 -34.05 -24.86 -1.77
N TRP A 48 -34.36 -26.15 -1.82
CA TRP A 48 -35.62 -26.63 -2.35
C TRP A 48 -36.23 -27.71 -1.44
N ALA A 49 -37.56 -27.75 -1.40
CA ALA A 49 -38.37 -28.73 -0.72
C ALA A 49 -39.56 -29.08 -1.63
N GLY A 50 -39.73 -30.38 -1.94
CA GLY A 50 -40.68 -30.85 -2.94
C GLY A 50 -42.16 -30.74 -2.58
N ASP A 51 -43.00 -30.92 -3.59
CA ASP A 51 -44.45 -30.65 -3.64
C ASP A 51 -45.32 -31.37 -2.58
N SER A 52 -44.77 -32.29 -1.78
CA SER A 52 -45.55 -33.10 -0.82
C SER A 52 -45.60 -32.50 0.60
N THR A 53 -46.65 -31.76 0.90
CA THR A 53 -46.86 -31.12 2.22
C THR A 53 -47.03 -32.10 3.40
N SER A 54 -47.15 -33.40 3.15
CA SER A 54 -47.14 -34.47 4.16
C SER A 54 -45.74 -34.95 4.58
N SER A 55 -44.68 -34.49 3.90
CA SER A 55 -43.31 -34.96 4.11
C SER A 55 -42.26 -33.85 4.02
N CYS A 56 -42.68 -32.58 3.93
CA CYS A 56 -41.76 -31.46 4.08
C CYS A 56 -41.17 -31.40 5.49
N VAL A 57 -39.95 -30.86 5.57
CA VAL A 57 -39.34 -30.44 6.83
C VAL A 57 -40.24 -29.41 7.52
N ASP A 58 -40.39 -29.53 8.85
CA ASP A 58 -41.20 -28.60 9.65
C ASP A 58 -40.43 -27.32 9.97
N LYS A 59 -39.19 -27.44 10.46
CA LYS A 59 -38.44 -26.34 11.07
C LYS A 59 -37.15 -26.07 10.33
N HIS A 60 -36.88 -24.79 10.12
CA HIS A 60 -35.68 -24.30 9.45
C HIS A 60 -35.01 -23.26 10.33
N TRP A 61 -33.78 -23.52 10.73
CA TRP A 61 -33.00 -22.63 11.57
C TRP A 61 -31.73 -22.16 10.88
N LEU A 62 -31.45 -20.86 10.92
CA LEU A 62 -30.09 -20.36 10.80
C LEU A 62 -29.48 -20.29 12.19
N THR A 63 -28.34 -20.97 12.36
CA THR A 63 -27.53 -20.91 13.59
C THR A 63 -26.28 -20.09 13.28
N LEU A 64 -26.07 -19.03 14.06
CA LEU A 64 -24.94 -18.10 13.97
C LEU A 64 -24.09 -18.24 15.23
N THR A 65 -22.79 -18.46 15.07
CA THR A 65 -21.84 -18.62 16.17
C THR A 65 -20.49 -17.97 15.85
N THR A 66 -19.62 -17.78 16.84
CA THR A 66 -18.27 -17.20 16.66
C THR A 66 -17.34 -17.65 17.80
N PRO A 67 -16.01 -17.71 17.58
CA PRO A 67 -15.01 -17.78 18.65
C PRO A 67 -14.91 -16.47 19.45
N SER A 68 -15.34 -15.33 18.90
CA SER A 68 -15.20 -14.02 19.56
C SER A 68 -15.95 -13.96 20.91
N VAL A 69 -15.23 -13.66 21.98
CA VAL A 69 -15.83 -13.36 23.29
C VAL A 69 -16.53 -12.00 23.32
N SER A 70 -16.06 -11.05 22.50
CA SER A 70 -16.71 -9.76 22.29
C SER A 70 -17.95 -9.90 21.42
N PRO A 71 -19.01 -9.09 21.63
CA PRO A 71 -20.18 -9.06 20.75
C PRO A 71 -19.81 -8.65 19.32
N VAL A 72 -20.12 -9.51 18.36
CA VAL A 72 -20.00 -9.27 16.92
C VAL A 72 -21.38 -8.85 16.40
N THR A 73 -21.46 -7.71 15.70
CA THR A 73 -22.70 -7.27 15.05
C THR A 73 -22.93 -8.09 13.79
N VAL A 74 -24.15 -8.60 13.59
CA VAL A 74 -24.53 -9.40 12.41
C VAL A 74 -25.87 -8.91 11.85
N THR A 75 -25.90 -8.70 10.54
CA THR A 75 -27.12 -8.50 9.75
C THR A 75 -27.38 -9.74 8.91
N VAL A 76 -28.65 -10.11 8.74
CA VAL A 76 -29.10 -11.16 7.82
C VAL A 76 -30.18 -10.60 6.93
N THR A 77 -30.02 -10.70 5.61
CA THR A 77 -30.98 -10.25 4.59
C THR A 77 -31.43 -11.39 3.69
N ASP A 78 -32.54 -11.19 2.98
CA ASP A 78 -33.01 -12.09 1.91
C ASP A 78 -32.48 -11.66 0.51
N GLY A 79 -32.85 -12.40 -0.54
CA GLY A 79 -32.52 -12.05 -1.93
C GLY A 79 -33.21 -10.79 -2.48
N ASN A 80 -34.04 -10.11 -1.69
CA ASN A 80 -34.58 -8.77 -1.96
C ASN A 80 -33.81 -7.67 -1.18
N ASN A 81 -32.73 -8.04 -0.46
CA ASN A 81 -32.02 -7.22 0.52
C ASN A 81 -32.90 -6.71 1.68
N SER A 82 -33.94 -7.47 2.05
CA SER A 82 -34.81 -7.17 3.19
C SER A 82 -34.25 -7.80 4.46
N ALA A 83 -34.09 -7.00 5.53
CA ALA A 83 -33.52 -7.48 6.79
C ALA A 83 -34.45 -8.49 7.51
N ILE A 84 -33.94 -9.70 7.71
CA ILE A 84 -34.53 -10.78 8.50
C ILE A 84 -34.09 -10.66 9.97
N PHE A 85 -32.84 -10.27 10.21
CA PHE A 85 -32.25 -10.07 11.53
C PHE A 85 -31.20 -8.96 11.51
N ASN A 86 -31.10 -8.22 12.60
CA ASN A 86 -29.98 -7.36 12.94
C ASN A 86 -29.80 -7.46 14.47
N GLY A 87 -28.58 -7.71 14.94
CA GLY A 87 -28.28 -7.90 16.35
C GLY A 87 -26.83 -8.32 16.56
N THR A 88 -26.55 -8.93 17.72
CA THR A 88 -25.19 -9.39 18.05
C THR A 88 -25.12 -10.88 18.36
N VAL A 89 -23.96 -11.48 18.07
CA VAL A 89 -23.58 -12.85 18.44
C VAL A 89 -22.25 -12.81 19.20
N SER A 90 -22.03 -13.75 20.13
CA SER A 90 -20.70 -13.97 20.73
C SER A 90 -20.50 -15.44 21.09
N ASN A 91 -19.30 -15.81 21.54
CA ASN A 91 -18.98 -17.17 21.97
C ASN A 91 -19.93 -17.65 23.09
N ALA A 92 -20.25 -16.76 24.04
CA ALA A 92 -21.18 -17.03 25.13
C ALA A 92 -22.67 -16.82 24.75
N ALA A 93 -22.96 -16.13 23.64
CA ALA A 93 -24.30 -15.81 23.17
C ALA A 93 -24.48 -16.17 21.67
N PRO A 94 -24.49 -17.47 21.30
CA PRO A 94 -24.83 -17.90 19.95
C PRO A 94 -26.30 -17.62 19.62
N VAL A 95 -26.58 -17.26 18.37
CA VAL A 95 -27.93 -16.88 17.90
C VAL A 95 -28.53 -18.00 17.07
N GLN A 96 -29.81 -18.30 17.26
CA GLN A 96 -30.55 -19.23 16.40
C GLN A 96 -31.89 -18.65 15.96
N LEU A 97 -32.03 -18.40 14.67
CA LEU A 97 -33.20 -17.79 14.03
C LEU A 97 -34.09 -18.87 13.42
N LEU A 98 -35.36 -18.94 13.80
CA LEU A 98 -36.34 -19.82 13.17
C LEU A 98 -36.91 -19.13 11.92
N LEU A 99 -36.42 -19.53 10.74
CA LEU A 99 -36.75 -18.92 9.44
C LEU A 99 -38.10 -19.37 8.89
N GLY A 100 -38.64 -20.49 9.37
CA GLY A 100 -39.91 -21.03 8.88
C GLY A 100 -40.43 -22.17 9.75
N LYS A 101 -41.75 -22.37 9.70
CA LYS A 101 -42.44 -23.49 10.36
C LYS A 101 -43.60 -24.02 9.48
N LEU A 102 -43.90 -25.31 9.52
CA LEU A 102 -45.20 -25.82 9.04
C LEU A 102 -46.30 -25.59 10.09
N SER A 103 -47.49 -25.17 9.64
CA SER A 103 -48.69 -25.10 10.47
C SER A 103 -49.90 -25.70 9.74
N GLY A 104 -49.94 -27.03 9.71
CA GLY A 104 -50.90 -27.80 8.91
C GLY A 104 -50.36 -28.05 7.49
N SER A 105 -51.24 -28.40 6.55
CA SER A 105 -50.89 -28.81 5.18
C SER A 105 -50.35 -27.69 4.27
N ASN A 106 -50.07 -26.50 4.81
CA ASN A 106 -49.57 -25.34 4.10
C ASN A 106 -48.27 -24.85 4.75
N TYR A 107 -47.31 -24.46 3.92
CA TYR A 107 -46.09 -23.79 4.37
C TYR A 107 -46.45 -22.40 4.92
N ALA A 108 -46.11 -22.14 6.18
CA ALA A 108 -46.55 -20.95 6.90
C ALA A 108 -45.32 -20.18 7.42
N PRO A 109 -44.67 -19.35 6.58
CA PRO A 109 -43.50 -18.61 7.00
C PRO A 109 -43.83 -17.74 8.20
N LEU A 110 -43.12 -17.98 9.31
CA LEU A 110 -43.10 -17.05 10.43
C LEU A 110 -42.57 -15.70 9.92
N LEU A 111 -43.01 -14.60 10.54
CA LEU A 111 -42.78 -13.23 10.09
C LEU A 111 -43.51 -12.82 8.78
N GLY A 112 -44.22 -13.74 8.10
CA GLY A 112 -44.97 -13.42 6.87
C GLY A 112 -44.10 -13.30 5.61
N LEU A 113 -42.85 -13.74 5.69
CA LEU A 113 -41.85 -13.62 4.64
C LEU A 113 -41.91 -14.84 3.71
N GLY A 114 -42.51 -14.69 2.54
CA GLY A 114 -42.78 -15.80 1.59
C GLY A 114 -41.53 -16.61 1.25
N ASN A 115 -41.60 -17.94 1.48
CA ASN A 115 -40.57 -18.96 1.19
C ASN A 115 -39.10 -18.48 1.16
N LEU A 116 -38.64 -17.71 2.16
CA LEU A 116 -37.31 -17.06 2.16
C LEU A 116 -36.12 -17.92 1.71
N VAL A 117 -36.12 -19.19 2.10
CA VAL A 117 -35.02 -20.14 1.82
C VAL A 117 -35.40 -21.16 0.74
N PHE A 118 -36.64 -21.18 0.24
CA PHE A 118 -37.14 -22.23 -0.64
C PHE A 118 -37.70 -21.68 -1.95
N GLY A 119 -37.40 -22.30 -3.08
CA GLY A 119 -38.02 -21.89 -4.36
C GLY A 119 -39.56 -21.87 -4.32
N ASP A 120 -40.19 -21.12 -5.23
CA ASP A 120 -41.56 -21.48 -5.67
C ASP A 120 -41.52 -22.89 -6.29
N ALA A 121 -42.64 -23.61 -6.27
CA ALA A 121 -42.70 -25.02 -6.69
C ALA A 121 -42.39 -25.24 -8.19
N GLY A 122 -42.25 -24.17 -8.97
CA GLY A 122 -41.65 -24.21 -10.30
C GLY A 122 -40.12 -24.17 -10.24
N TYR A 123 -39.45 -25.27 -10.57
CA TYR A 123 -38.00 -25.28 -10.85
C TYR A 123 -37.61 -24.42 -12.06
N ASN A 124 -36.30 -24.20 -12.22
CA ASN A 124 -35.69 -23.59 -13.40
C ASN A 124 -36.19 -22.16 -13.69
N HIS A 125 -36.24 -21.33 -12.65
CA HIS A 125 -36.42 -19.88 -12.74
C HIS A 125 -35.58 -19.14 -11.68
N ALA A 126 -35.40 -17.83 -11.88
CA ALA A 126 -34.72 -16.96 -10.93
C ALA A 126 -35.67 -16.57 -9.78
N VAL A 127 -35.17 -16.62 -8.54
CA VAL A 127 -35.89 -16.28 -7.31
C VAL A 127 -35.06 -15.30 -6.47
N LYS A 128 -35.73 -14.36 -5.80
CA LYS A 128 -35.11 -13.47 -4.81
C LYS A 128 -35.10 -14.10 -3.40
N HIS A 129 -34.78 -15.39 -3.37
CA HIS A 129 -34.74 -16.23 -2.16
C HIS A 129 -33.30 -16.69 -1.91
N GLY A 130 -33.04 -17.19 -0.70
CA GLY A 130 -31.70 -17.36 -0.15
C GLY A 130 -31.42 -16.32 0.93
N LEU A 131 -30.24 -16.40 1.53
CA LEU A 131 -29.80 -15.53 2.63
C LEU A 131 -28.45 -14.90 2.31
N VAL A 132 -28.27 -13.65 2.73
CA VAL A 132 -26.94 -13.03 2.86
C VAL A 132 -26.74 -12.69 4.33
N ILE A 133 -25.53 -12.93 4.84
CA ILE A 133 -25.16 -12.73 6.24
C ILE A 133 -23.90 -11.87 6.23
N GLU A 134 -23.94 -10.72 6.88
CA GLU A 134 -22.86 -9.74 6.95
C GLU A 134 -22.54 -9.44 8.42
N ALA A 135 -21.28 -9.60 8.81
CA ALA A 135 -20.84 -9.50 10.20
C ALA A 135 -19.62 -8.58 10.37
N SER A 136 -19.57 -7.85 11.49
CA SER A 136 -18.48 -6.91 11.81
C SER A 136 -17.16 -7.58 12.22
N ALA A 137 -17.16 -8.91 12.34
CA ALA A 137 -16.01 -9.77 12.59
C ALA A 137 -16.41 -11.21 12.19
N PRO A 138 -15.47 -12.16 12.04
CA PRO A 138 -15.79 -13.49 11.52
C PRO A 138 -16.78 -14.32 12.37
N VAL A 139 -17.73 -14.96 11.69
CA VAL A 139 -18.80 -15.81 12.23
C VAL A 139 -18.94 -17.11 11.42
N TYR A 140 -19.53 -18.13 12.04
CA TYR A 140 -20.01 -19.35 11.37
C TYR A 140 -21.51 -19.25 11.08
N ALA A 141 -21.96 -19.83 9.97
CA ALA A 141 -23.37 -19.96 9.62
C ALA A 141 -23.74 -21.40 9.24
N ASN A 142 -24.74 -21.97 9.94
CA ASN A 142 -25.19 -23.36 9.74
C ASN A 142 -26.73 -23.42 9.66
N ILE A 143 -27.26 -23.93 8.54
CA ILE A 143 -28.68 -24.11 8.30
C ILE A 143 -29.09 -25.51 8.74
N ARG A 144 -29.98 -25.59 9.74
CA ARG A 144 -30.51 -26.85 10.25
C ARG A 144 -31.97 -27.03 9.82
N ASN A 145 -32.31 -28.24 9.42
CA ASN A 145 -33.62 -28.63 8.93
C ASN A 145 -34.11 -29.81 9.79
N LEU A 146 -35.36 -29.78 10.27
CA LEU A 146 -35.95 -30.89 11.06
C LEU A 146 -37.46 -31.08 10.82
N SER A 147 -37.85 -32.31 10.50
CA SER A 147 -39.22 -32.85 10.50
C SER A 147 -39.35 -33.94 11.59
N PRO A 148 -40.54 -34.53 11.83
CA PRO A 148 -40.67 -35.73 12.66
C PRO A 148 -39.85 -36.96 12.18
N SER A 149 -39.51 -37.01 10.89
CA SER A 149 -38.85 -38.15 10.22
C SER A 149 -37.86 -37.73 9.13
N GLN A 150 -37.33 -36.50 9.18
CA GLN A 150 -36.26 -36.02 8.30
C GLN A 150 -35.41 -34.95 8.99
N ALA A 151 -34.13 -34.82 8.63
CA ALA A 151 -33.30 -33.65 8.94
C ALA A 151 -32.24 -33.36 7.87
N ALA A 152 -31.59 -32.20 7.95
CA ALA A 152 -30.37 -31.88 7.22
C ALA A 152 -29.58 -30.76 7.93
N SER A 153 -28.28 -30.63 7.63
CA SER A 153 -27.41 -29.60 8.19
C SER A 153 -26.42 -29.08 7.13
N LEU A 154 -26.82 -28.03 6.41
CA LEU A 154 -25.91 -27.31 5.50
C LEU A 154 -24.98 -26.41 6.32
N THR A 155 -23.67 -26.46 6.05
CA THR A 155 -22.68 -25.61 6.71
C THR A 155 -22.08 -24.66 5.68
N ALA A 156 -22.37 -23.37 5.84
CA ALA A 156 -21.91 -22.34 4.93
C ALA A 156 -20.39 -22.17 5.04
N LYS A 157 -19.77 -21.79 3.93
CA LYS A 157 -18.31 -21.81 3.77
C LYS A 157 -17.74 -20.38 3.61
N GLY A 158 -18.54 -19.36 3.90
CA GLY A 158 -18.13 -17.95 3.80
C GLY A 158 -17.86 -17.52 2.36
N LYS A 159 -16.88 -16.63 2.18
CA LYS A 159 -16.34 -16.28 0.86
C LYS A 159 -15.66 -17.49 0.18
N LYS A 160 -15.16 -18.47 0.94
CA LYS A 160 -14.63 -19.75 0.41
C LYS A 160 -15.71 -20.66 -0.21
N ALA A 161 -16.98 -20.24 -0.23
CA ALA A 161 -18.03 -20.85 -1.05
C ALA A 161 -18.08 -20.32 -2.49
N LEU A 162 -17.39 -19.20 -2.78
CA LEU A 162 -17.47 -18.50 -4.04
C LEU A 162 -16.50 -19.08 -5.08
N GLY A 163 -16.88 -19.03 -6.35
CA GLY A 163 -15.96 -19.30 -7.45
C GLY A 163 -16.62 -19.25 -8.83
N LEU A 164 -15.86 -19.64 -9.85
CA LEU A 164 -16.24 -19.53 -11.26
C LEU A 164 -16.62 -20.87 -11.92
N GLU A 165 -16.12 -22.01 -11.44
CA GLU A 165 -16.53 -23.35 -11.90
C GLU A 165 -16.83 -24.28 -10.72
N PHE A 166 -17.92 -25.04 -10.84
CA PHE A 166 -18.35 -26.06 -9.87
C PHE A 166 -18.75 -27.35 -10.60
N ARG A 167 -18.68 -28.49 -9.89
CA ARG A 167 -19.29 -29.77 -10.33
C ARG A 167 -20.24 -30.28 -9.27
N VAL A 168 -21.43 -30.70 -9.69
CA VAL A 168 -22.53 -31.10 -8.81
C VAL A 168 -22.22 -32.41 -8.08
N GLY A 169 -22.42 -32.42 -6.77
CA GLY A 169 -22.57 -33.64 -5.97
C GLY A 169 -23.83 -33.56 -5.11
N VAL A 170 -24.56 -34.65 -5.00
CA VAL A 170 -25.84 -34.78 -4.27
C VAL A 170 -25.92 -36.18 -3.62
N MET A 171 -26.84 -36.43 -2.68
CA MET A 171 -27.07 -37.82 -2.24
C MET A 171 -27.63 -38.64 -3.42
N PRO A 172 -27.12 -39.86 -3.65
CA PRO A 172 -27.72 -40.83 -4.57
C PRO A 172 -29.20 -41.13 -4.23
N ASN A 173 -29.95 -41.61 -5.22
CA ASN A 173 -31.39 -41.79 -5.08
C ASN A 173 -31.97 -42.87 -6.00
N VAL A 174 -32.25 -44.05 -5.43
CA VAL A 174 -32.98 -45.10 -6.14
C VAL A 174 -34.37 -44.64 -6.64
N ARG A 175 -34.67 -44.96 -7.91
CA ARG A 175 -35.99 -44.72 -8.52
C ARG A 175 -37.10 -45.36 -7.70
N SER A 176 -38.01 -44.54 -7.19
CA SER A 176 -39.15 -44.93 -6.36
C SER A 176 -40.52 -44.69 -7.03
N ASN A 177 -40.56 -43.84 -8.06
CA ASN A 177 -41.76 -43.26 -8.68
C ASN A 177 -42.58 -42.34 -7.76
N TYR A 178 -42.01 -41.88 -6.64
CA TYR A 178 -42.62 -40.89 -5.78
C TYR A 178 -42.21 -39.48 -6.22
N GLY A 179 -43.09 -38.83 -7.01
CA GLY A 179 -42.94 -37.47 -7.57
C GLY A 179 -42.88 -36.31 -6.57
N TYR A 180 -42.29 -36.53 -5.41
CA TYR A 180 -41.84 -35.56 -4.43
C TYR A 180 -40.36 -35.75 -4.04
N ARG A 181 -39.73 -36.88 -4.38
CA ARG A 181 -38.29 -37.13 -4.22
C ARG A 181 -37.51 -36.46 -5.33
N GLY A 182 -36.41 -35.80 -5.01
CA GLY A 182 -35.59 -35.14 -6.03
C GLY A 182 -34.26 -34.65 -5.52
N SER A 183 -33.42 -34.21 -6.45
CA SER A 183 -32.14 -33.55 -6.15
C SER A 183 -32.12 -32.17 -6.79
N PHE A 184 -31.36 -31.26 -6.18
CA PHE A 184 -31.25 -29.88 -6.62
C PHE A 184 -29.81 -29.38 -6.56
N VAL A 185 -29.55 -28.37 -7.38
CA VAL A 185 -28.44 -27.44 -7.19
C VAL A 185 -28.98 -26.02 -7.33
N SER A 186 -28.49 -25.11 -6.51
CA SER A 186 -28.89 -23.71 -6.56
C SER A 186 -27.70 -22.78 -6.47
N VAL A 187 -27.71 -21.77 -7.32
CA VAL A 187 -26.65 -20.77 -7.47
C VAL A 187 -27.17 -19.41 -7.01
N MET A 188 -26.32 -18.57 -6.42
CA MET A 188 -26.62 -17.16 -6.08
C MET A 188 -25.51 -16.26 -6.63
N ALA A 189 -25.90 -15.18 -7.31
CA ALA A 189 -24.96 -14.12 -7.70
C ALA A 189 -24.67 -13.18 -6.53
N THR A 190 -23.38 -12.95 -6.21
CA THR A 190 -22.98 -12.23 -4.98
C THR A 190 -22.50 -10.80 -5.24
N GLN A 191 -22.05 -10.49 -6.46
CA GLN A 191 -21.55 -9.19 -6.89
C GLN A 191 -22.58 -8.36 -7.66
N THR A 192 -22.33 -7.06 -7.82
CA THR A 192 -23.19 -6.10 -8.53
C THR A 192 -23.20 -6.29 -10.05
N GLY A 193 -24.29 -5.85 -10.70
CA GLY A 193 -24.52 -6.00 -12.14
C GLY A 193 -24.75 -7.46 -12.57
N THR A 194 -24.97 -7.69 -13.87
CA THR A 194 -25.34 -9.02 -14.36
C THR A 194 -24.21 -10.04 -14.17
N THR A 195 -24.57 -11.19 -13.58
CA THR A 195 -23.83 -12.45 -13.60
C THR A 195 -24.52 -13.42 -14.55
N THR A 196 -23.78 -14.03 -15.46
CA THR A 196 -24.25 -15.10 -16.34
C THR A 196 -23.76 -16.44 -15.83
N VAL A 197 -24.67 -17.40 -15.65
CA VAL A 197 -24.32 -18.77 -15.19
C VAL A 197 -24.76 -19.77 -16.25
N THR A 198 -23.84 -20.65 -16.67
CA THR A 198 -24.08 -21.73 -17.62
C THR A 198 -24.09 -23.06 -16.90
N PHE A 199 -25.08 -23.89 -17.20
CA PHE A 199 -25.17 -25.29 -16.79
C PHE A 199 -24.89 -26.16 -18.01
N ASP A 200 -23.83 -26.96 -17.98
CA ASP A 200 -23.41 -27.84 -19.07
C ASP A 200 -22.89 -29.21 -18.58
N GLN A 201 -22.43 -30.04 -19.52
CA GLN A 201 -21.92 -31.40 -19.27
C GLN A 201 -22.90 -32.37 -18.58
N PHE A 202 -24.21 -32.10 -18.65
CA PHE A 202 -25.27 -33.03 -18.25
C PHE A 202 -25.07 -34.44 -18.86
N LYS A 203 -25.14 -35.49 -18.03
CA LYS A 203 -25.08 -36.88 -18.51
C LYS A 203 -26.32 -37.26 -19.37
N PRO A 204 -26.24 -38.31 -20.21
CA PRO A 204 -27.33 -38.68 -21.11
C PRO A 204 -28.56 -39.25 -20.39
N GLY A 205 -29.70 -38.56 -20.49
CA GLY A 205 -30.99 -39.06 -19.97
C GLY A 205 -31.58 -38.28 -18.80
N ILE A 206 -30.85 -37.28 -18.27
CA ILE A 206 -31.40 -36.33 -17.29
C ILE A 206 -32.62 -35.61 -17.87
N VAL A 207 -33.68 -35.51 -17.07
CA VAL A 207 -34.83 -34.64 -17.35
C VAL A 207 -34.98 -33.66 -16.20
N LEU A 208 -34.66 -32.39 -16.47
CA LEU A 208 -34.85 -31.31 -15.53
C LEU A 208 -36.36 -31.08 -15.34
N THR A 209 -36.81 -31.07 -14.09
CA THR A 209 -38.18 -30.64 -13.77
C THR A 209 -38.30 -29.14 -14.04
N GLY A 210 -39.48 -28.64 -14.43
CA GLY A 210 -39.69 -27.20 -14.61
C GLY A 210 -41.06 -26.86 -15.18
N ARG A 211 -41.44 -25.58 -15.10
CA ARG A 211 -42.75 -25.10 -15.55
C ARG A 211 -42.78 -24.94 -17.06
N THR A 212 -43.39 -25.90 -17.76
CA THR A 212 -43.51 -25.91 -19.22
C THR A 212 -44.20 -24.65 -19.75
N GLY A 213 -43.43 -23.76 -20.37
CA GLY A 213 -43.90 -22.50 -20.96
C GLY A 213 -43.05 -21.26 -20.68
N ALA A 214 -42.08 -21.32 -19.75
CA ALA A 214 -41.30 -20.15 -19.30
C ALA A 214 -39.80 -20.21 -19.69
N GLY A 215 -39.47 -20.67 -20.90
CA GLY A 215 -38.09 -20.68 -21.43
C GLY A 215 -37.15 -21.74 -20.87
N SER A 216 -37.46 -22.33 -19.72
CA SER A 216 -36.69 -23.42 -19.09
C SER A 216 -36.60 -24.67 -19.99
N PRO A 217 -35.41 -25.26 -20.21
CA PRO A 217 -35.29 -26.52 -20.93
C PRO A 217 -35.78 -27.69 -20.06
N ALA A 218 -36.72 -28.48 -20.59
CA ALA A 218 -37.14 -29.77 -20.02
C ALA A 218 -36.27 -30.93 -20.55
N THR A 219 -34.96 -30.67 -20.72
CA THR A 219 -34.01 -31.54 -21.43
C THR A 219 -32.61 -31.39 -20.81
N ASN A 220 -31.74 -32.37 -21.04
CA ASN A 220 -30.32 -32.31 -20.70
C ASN A 220 -29.48 -31.45 -21.67
N ALA A 221 -30.09 -30.42 -22.28
CA ALA A 221 -29.39 -29.49 -23.16
C ALA A 221 -28.70 -28.39 -22.33
N PRO A 222 -27.44 -28.02 -22.62
CA PRO A 222 -26.78 -26.90 -21.97
C PRO A 222 -27.58 -25.59 -22.08
N PHE A 223 -27.61 -24.80 -21.02
CA PHE A 223 -28.31 -23.52 -21.00
C PHE A 223 -27.60 -22.49 -20.12
N THR A 224 -27.85 -21.21 -20.42
CA THR A 224 -27.29 -20.07 -19.68
C THR A 224 -28.41 -19.19 -19.15
N ILE A 225 -28.25 -18.74 -17.90
CA ILE A 225 -29.15 -17.80 -17.22
C ILE A 225 -28.44 -16.47 -16.98
N SER A 226 -29.19 -15.46 -16.55
CA SER A 226 -28.66 -14.19 -16.07
C SER A 226 -29.32 -13.83 -14.76
N LEU A 227 -28.51 -13.38 -13.81
CA LEU A 227 -28.90 -13.02 -12.45
C LEU A 227 -28.31 -11.65 -12.10
N GLN A 228 -29.05 -10.86 -11.33
CA GLN A 228 -28.52 -9.70 -10.62
C GLN A 228 -28.06 -10.10 -9.21
N GLN A 229 -27.39 -9.19 -8.51
CA GLN A 229 -26.95 -9.41 -7.13
C GLN A 229 -28.08 -9.93 -6.21
N TYR A 230 -27.75 -10.98 -5.45
CA TYR A 230 -28.60 -11.71 -4.51
C TYR A 230 -29.83 -12.42 -5.12
N GLU A 231 -29.94 -12.44 -6.46
CA GLU A 231 -30.84 -13.37 -7.14
C GLU A 231 -30.24 -14.78 -7.14
N SER A 232 -31.05 -15.76 -6.73
CA SER A 232 -30.74 -17.18 -6.84
C SER A 232 -31.43 -17.82 -8.04
N TYR A 233 -30.93 -18.97 -8.49
CA TYR A 233 -31.63 -19.84 -9.45
C TYR A 233 -31.53 -21.29 -8.99
N VAL A 234 -32.64 -22.03 -9.06
CA VAL A 234 -32.72 -23.43 -8.61
C VAL A 234 -32.96 -24.36 -9.80
N VAL A 235 -32.03 -25.29 -10.02
CA VAL A 235 -32.16 -26.40 -10.97
C VAL A 235 -32.50 -27.67 -10.20
N GLY A 236 -33.54 -28.40 -10.62
CA GLY A 236 -34.00 -29.59 -9.93
C GLY A 236 -34.40 -30.74 -10.84
N ILE A 237 -34.20 -31.96 -10.33
CA ILE A 237 -34.59 -33.23 -10.94
C ILE A 237 -35.53 -34.00 -10.00
N HIS A 238 -36.49 -34.74 -10.55
CA HIS A 238 -37.32 -35.70 -9.80
C HIS A 238 -37.10 -37.12 -10.31
N ASP A 239 -37.20 -38.10 -9.42
CA ASP A 239 -37.02 -39.52 -9.77
C ASP A 239 -38.05 -40.04 -10.80
N ASN A 240 -39.23 -39.43 -10.84
CA ASN A 240 -40.35 -39.79 -11.70
C ASN A 240 -40.24 -39.25 -13.14
N ASN A 241 -39.37 -38.27 -13.40
CA ASN A 241 -39.29 -37.57 -14.69
C ASN A 241 -38.38 -38.26 -15.72
N TYR A 242 -37.57 -39.23 -15.30
CA TYR A 242 -36.61 -39.92 -16.17
C TYR A 242 -37.27 -41.03 -16.99
N PRO A 243 -37.31 -40.96 -18.34
CA PRO A 243 -37.77 -42.07 -19.16
C PRO A 243 -36.80 -43.27 -19.11
N GLY A 244 -37.34 -44.49 -19.09
CA GLY A 244 -36.54 -45.71 -19.19
C GLY A 244 -35.79 -46.11 -17.91
N THR A 245 -34.51 -46.45 -18.04
CA THR A 245 -33.71 -47.12 -17.00
C THR A 245 -32.47 -46.34 -16.54
N ALA A 246 -32.33 -45.06 -16.93
CA ALA A 246 -31.20 -44.21 -16.52
C ALA A 246 -31.16 -44.03 -14.97
N PRO A 247 -29.98 -43.99 -14.33
CA PRO A 247 -29.85 -43.60 -12.92
C PRO A 247 -30.43 -42.22 -12.64
N VAL A 248 -30.83 -41.95 -11.39
CA VAL A 248 -31.14 -40.56 -10.96
C VAL A 248 -29.84 -39.78 -10.71
N ASP A 249 -28.79 -40.52 -10.37
CA ASP A 249 -27.46 -40.04 -9.97
C ASP A 249 -26.66 -39.43 -11.12
N ASP A 250 -27.14 -39.56 -12.36
CA ASP A 250 -26.58 -38.95 -13.58
C ASP A 250 -26.42 -37.41 -13.48
N PHE A 251 -27.09 -36.77 -12.51
CA PHE A 251 -26.93 -35.34 -12.19
C PHE A 251 -25.58 -35.01 -11.52
N ILE A 252 -24.93 -35.99 -10.89
CA ILE A 252 -23.58 -35.86 -10.30
C ILE A 252 -22.56 -35.64 -11.43
N GLY A 253 -21.62 -34.71 -11.22
CA GLY A 253 -20.60 -34.33 -12.19
C GLY A 253 -21.04 -33.29 -13.22
N THR A 254 -22.34 -32.94 -13.28
CA THR A 254 -22.86 -31.79 -14.04
C THR A 254 -22.06 -30.54 -13.71
N ARG A 255 -21.72 -29.74 -14.72
CA ARG A 255 -20.83 -28.59 -14.60
C ARG A 255 -21.61 -27.28 -14.58
N ILE A 256 -21.15 -26.36 -13.74
CA ILE A 256 -21.71 -25.01 -13.58
C ILE A 256 -20.56 -24.03 -13.75
N VAL A 257 -20.73 -23.04 -14.63
CA VAL A 257 -19.72 -22.01 -14.91
C VAL A 257 -20.35 -20.62 -14.78
N ALA A 258 -19.70 -19.69 -14.11
CA ALA A 258 -20.12 -18.30 -14.01
C ALA A 258 -19.04 -17.34 -14.54
N ASN A 259 -19.45 -16.15 -15.00
CA ASN A 259 -18.53 -15.08 -15.42
C ASN A 259 -18.09 -14.16 -14.27
N LYS A 260 -18.61 -14.40 -13.07
CA LYS A 260 -18.34 -13.72 -11.80
C LYS A 260 -18.53 -14.73 -10.67
N PRO A 261 -17.92 -14.53 -9.49
CA PRO A 261 -18.07 -15.45 -8.37
C PRO A 261 -19.53 -15.66 -7.98
N VAL A 262 -19.91 -16.93 -7.78
CA VAL A 262 -21.24 -17.35 -7.29
C VAL A 262 -21.09 -18.29 -6.10
N ALA A 263 -22.02 -18.24 -5.15
CA ALA A 263 -22.16 -19.28 -4.14
C ALA A 263 -23.09 -20.38 -4.67
N VAL A 264 -22.81 -21.65 -4.32
CA VAL A 264 -23.59 -22.80 -4.81
C VAL A 264 -23.93 -23.80 -3.69
N ASN A 265 -25.21 -24.14 -3.56
CA ASN A 265 -25.71 -25.18 -2.65
C ASN A 265 -26.19 -26.38 -3.47
N SER A 266 -26.06 -27.60 -2.93
CA SER A 266 -26.61 -28.81 -3.54
C SER A 266 -27.28 -29.70 -2.50
N GLY A 267 -28.09 -30.65 -2.97
CA GLY A 267 -28.63 -31.68 -2.11
C GLY A 267 -29.69 -32.57 -2.76
N THR A 268 -30.22 -33.49 -1.96
CA THR A 268 -31.35 -34.35 -2.29
C THR A 268 -32.38 -34.24 -1.18
N TRP A 269 -33.65 -34.07 -1.54
CA TRP A 269 -34.77 -33.94 -0.61
C TRP A 269 -35.65 -35.18 -0.70
N LEU A 270 -35.90 -35.82 0.45
CA LEU A 270 -36.62 -37.09 0.55
C LEU A 270 -35.97 -38.21 -0.28
N GLY A 271 -34.64 -38.18 -0.40
CA GLY A 271 -33.86 -39.18 -1.13
C GLY A 271 -33.20 -40.23 -0.22
N GLY A 272 -32.23 -40.93 -0.80
CA GLY A 272 -31.50 -42.01 -0.16
C GLY A 272 -31.74 -43.37 -0.84
N GLU A 273 -30.69 -44.17 -0.92
CA GLU A 273 -30.57 -45.45 -1.65
C GLU A 273 -31.44 -46.62 -1.10
N GLY A 274 -32.33 -46.34 -0.14
CA GLY A 274 -33.08 -47.35 0.59
C GLY A 274 -34.32 -47.88 -0.13
N ALA A 275 -34.90 -48.95 0.43
CA ALA A 275 -36.24 -49.40 0.04
C ALA A 275 -37.25 -48.23 0.16
N ALA A 276 -38.24 -48.17 -0.74
CA ALA A 276 -38.99 -46.94 -1.07
C ALA A 276 -39.75 -46.20 0.07
N THR A 277 -39.82 -46.74 1.29
CA THR A 277 -40.32 -46.03 2.48
C THR A 277 -39.24 -45.41 3.37
N GLY A 278 -37.96 -45.69 3.08
CA GLY A 278 -36.80 -45.04 3.68
C GLY A 278 -36.39 -43.83 2.86
N GLN A 279 -36.35 -42.66 3.50
CA GLN A 279 -35.96 -41.39 2.89
C GLN A 279 -35.58 -40.37 3.95
N ASP A 280 -34.62 -39.50 3.62
CA ASP A 280 -34.27 -38.33 4.42
C ASP A 280 -33.88 -37.13 3.52
N ALA A 281 -33.46 -36.02 4.11
CA ALA A 281 -32.89 -34.88 3.41
C ALA A 281 -31.36 -34.83 3.60
N GLY A 282 -30.68 -34.22 2.65
CA GLY A 282 -29.24 -34.02 2.72
C GLY A 282 -28.84 -32.89 1.79
N THR A 283 -28.22 -31.86 2.32
CA THR A 283 -27.81 -30.68 1.57
C THR A 283 -26.63 -30.03 2.27
N ASP A 284 -25.68 -29.54 1.48
CA ASP A 284 -24.55 -28.74 1.95
C ASP A 284 -24.18 -27.67 0.91
N GLN A 285 -23.42 -26.68 1.33
CA GLN A 285 -22.81 -25.72 0.43
C GLN A 285 -21.63 -26.38 -0.28
N MET A 286 -21.56 -26.27 -1.60
CA MET A 286 -20.45 -26.80 -2.38
C MET A 286 -19.21 -25.90 -2.29
N ALA A 287 -18.07 -26.41 -2.74
CA ALA A 287 -16.87 -25.63 -3.01
C ALA A 287 -16.64 -25.56 -4.54
N PRO A 288 -15.99 -24.51 -5.07
CA PRO A 288 -15.60 -24.46 -6.47
C PRO A 288 -14.49 -25.48 -6.79
N VAL A 289 -14.24 -25.68 -8.08
CA VAL A 289 -13.20 -26.57 -8.60
C VAL A 289 -11.78 -26.13 -8.19
N THR A 290 -11.55 -24.85 -7.88
CA THR A 290 -10.28 -24.36 -7.32
C THR A 290 -9.97 -24.95 -5.94
N LEU A 291 -11.00 -25.18 -5.11
CA LEU A 291 -10.86 -25.83 -3.79
C LEU A 291 -10.89 -27.37 -3.83
N ALA A 292 -10.79 -27.96 -5.03
CA ALA A 292 -10.61 -29.39 -5.20
C ALA A 292 -9.19 -29.81 -4.79
N GLY A 293 -9.03 -31.04 -4.29
CA GLY A 293 -7.73 -31.54 -3.82
C GLY A 293 -7.50 -33.01 -4.11
N THR A 294 -6.37 -33.54 -3.65
CA THR A 294 -5.86 -34.87 -4.01
C THR A 294 -5.84 -35.87 -2.86
N GLN A 295 -6.22 -35.47 -1.64
CA GLN A 295 -6.23 -36.34 -0.46
C GLN A 295 -7.38 -35.99 0.50
N TYR A 296 -8.09 -37.03 0.94
CA TYR A 296 -9.25 -36.96 1.84
C TYR A 296 -9.23 -38.12 2.83
N VAL A 297 -9.68 -37.88 4.06
CA VAL A 297 -10.00 -38.94 5.02
C VAL A 297 -11.47 -38.81 5.41
N LEU A 298 -12.20 -39.91 5.29
CA LEU A 298 -13.62 -40.02 5.61
C LEU A 298 -13.84 -40.92 6.83
N MET A 299 -14.97 -40.72 7.49
CA MET A 299 -15.38 -41.40 8.72
C MET A 299 -16.75 -42.00 8.53
N LYS A 300 -16.91 -43.30 8.80
CA LYS A 300 -18.15 -44.05 8.55
C LYS A 300 -19.24 -43.66 9.55
N GLY A 301 -20.49 -43.68 9.08
CA GLY A 301 -21.67 -43.58 9.93
C GLY A 301 -21.94 -44.81 10.80
N GLY A 302 -23.13 -44.82 11.41
CA GLY A 302 -23.68 -45.95 12.15
C GLY A 302 -24.26 -47.08 11.27
N ALA A 303 -24.21 -46.95 9.95
CA ALA A 303 -24.60 -48.00 9.02
C ALA A 303 -23.51 -49.07 8.82
N PRO A 304 -23.86 -50.26 8.29
CA PRO A 304 -22.91 -51.22 7.75
C PRO A 304 -22.08 -50.62 6.62
N ASN A 305 -20.80 -50.99 6.53
CA ASN A 305 -19.86 -50.53 5.50
C ASN A 305 -20.39 -50.72 4.05
N ASN A 306 -21.11 -51.83 3.81
CA ASN A 306 -21.66 -52.18 2.49
C ASN A 306 -23.12 -51.73 2.27
N ASP A 307 -23.63 -50.81 3.09
CA ASP A 307 -24.99 -50.28 2.99
C ASP A 307 -25.00 -49.10 1.98
N PRO A 308 -25.88 -49.07 0.96
CA PRO A 308 -25.83 -48.05 -0.10
C PRO A 308 -25.87 -46.58 0.35
N LYS A 309 -26.44 -46.27 1.51
CA LYS A 309 -26.42 -44.91 2.12
C LYS A 309 -25.14 -44.56 2.90
N GLU A 310 -24.13 -45.42 2.85
CA GLU A 310 -22.84 -45.27 3.52
C GLU A 310 -21.75 -45.15 2.45
N THR A 311 -21.91 -44.12 1.61
CA THR A 311 -21.29 -44.00 0.29
C THR A 311 -20.57 -42.66 0.14
N PRO A 312 -19.23 -42.67 0.18
CA PRO A 312 -18.42 -41.58 -0.33
C PRO A 312 -18.53 -41.47 -1.85
N ILE A 313 -18.55 -40.24 -2.35
CA ILE A 313 -18.70 -39.88 -3.76
C ILE A 313 -17.49 -39.04 -4.17
N VAL A 314 -16.70 -39.55 -5.11
CA VAL A 314 -15.61 -38.81 -5.74
C VAL A 314 -16.13 -38.23 -7.06
N VAL A 315 -15.90 -36.95 -7.33
CA VAL A 315 -16.22 -36.31 -8.61
C VAL A 315 -14.93 -35.74 -9.21
N ALA A 316 -14.53 -36.25 -10.38
CA ALA A 316 -13.30 -35.80 -11.04
C ALA A 316 -13.46 -34.39 -11.62
N THR A 317 -12.48 -33.51 -11.41
CA THR A 317 -12.47 -32.17 -12.04
C THR A 317 -11.58 -32.09 -13.27
N VAL A 318 -10.61 -33.01 -13.40
CA VAL A 318 -9.62 -33.08 -14.50
C VAL A 318 -9.72 -34.41 -15.25
N ASP A 319 -9.37 -34.41 -16.54
CA ASP A 319 -9.32 -35.63 -17.36
C ASP A 319 -8.19 -36.59 -16.95
N ASN A 320 -8.42 -37.89 -17.10
CA ASN A 320 -7.49 -38.98 -16.74
C ASN A 320 -7.11 -39.03 -15.25
N THR A 321 -7.99 -38.54 -14.37
CA THR A 321 -7.84 -38.65 -12.92
C THR A 321 -7.86 -40.12 -12.48
N THR A 322 -6.79 -40.61 -11.85
CA THR A 322 -6.77 -41.93 -11.21
C THR A 322 -7.05 -41.79 -9.72
N VAL A 323 -7.89 -42.67 -9.17
CA VAL A 323 -8.27 -42.65 -7.74
C VAL A 323 -7.82 -43.93 -7.06
N TYR A 324 -7.28 -43.79 -5.85
CA TYR A 324 -6.77 -44.87 -5.00
C TYR A 324 -7.40 -44.78 -3.61
N VAL A 325 -7.63 -45.93 -2.98
CA VAL A 325 -8.31 -46.04 -1.68
C VAL A 325 -7.46 -46.85 -0.70
N ASN A 326 -7.40 -46.42 0.55
CA ASN A 326 -6.69 -47.06 1.68
C ASN A 326 -5.23 -47.47 1.37
N GLY A 327 -4.50 -46.64 0.62
CA GLY A 327 -3.10 -46.90 0.24
C GLY A 327 -2.91 -48.02 -0.80
N SER A 328 -3.98 -48.46 -1.49
CA SER A 328 -3.88 -49.41 -2.60
C SER A 328 -2.92 -48.91 -3.69
N GLY A 329 -1.93 -49.73 -4.07
CA GLY A 329 -1.07 -49.46 -5.24
C GLY A 329 -1.78 -49.64 -6.60
N THR A 330 -2.99 -50.17 -6.61
CA THR A 330 -3.85 -50.31 -7.81
C THR A 330 -4.94 -49.25 -7.77
N PRO A 331 -5.16 -48.47 -8.86
CA PRO A 331 -6.25 -47.50 -8.90
C PRO A 331 -7.61 -48.19 -8.91
N THR A 332 -8.54 -47.66 -8.13
CA THR A 332 -9.95 -48.08 -8.08
C THR A 332 -10.69 -47.69 -9.36
N ALA A 333 -10.35 -46.53 -9.94
CA ALA A 333 -10.89 -46.06 -11.23
C ALA A 333 -9.90 -45.13 -11.95
N VAL A 334 -10.18 -44.92 -13.24
CA VAL A 334 -9.67 -43.79 -14.04
C VAL A 334 -10.89 -43.04 -14.59
N MET A 335 -10.94 -41.72 -14.39
CA MET A 335 -12.11 -40.88 -14.64
C MET A 335 -11.75 -39.65 -15.48
N ASN A 336 -12.72 -39.14 -16.24
CA ASN A 336 -12.61 -37.86 -16.95
C ASN A 336 -13.32 -36.75 -16.17
N ALA A 337 -13.14 -35.48 -16.56
CA ALA A 337 -13.76 -34.36 -15.88
C ALA A 337 -15.30 -34.47 -15.88
N GLY A 338 -15.90 -34.49 -14.70
CA GLY A 338 -17.34 -34.71 -14.50
C GLY A 338 -17.78 -36.17 -14.50
N ASP A 339 -16.89 -37.16 -14.60
CA ASP A 339 -17.19 -38.53 -14.16
C ASP A 339 -17.13 -38.63 -12.62
N TYR A 340 -17.85 -39.60 -12.07
CA TYR A 340 -17.95 -39.81 -10.63
C TYR A 340 -17.83 -41.29 -10.23
N LEU A 341 -17.45 -41.53 -8.98
CA LEU A 341 -17.21 -42.86 -8.41
C LEU A 341 -17.80 -42.96 -7.00
N PHE A 342 -18.61 -43.99 -6.77
CA PHE A 342 -19.08 -44.39 -5.44
C PHE A 342 -18.08 -45.37 -4.79
N LEU A 343 -17.81 -45.17 -3.49
CA LEU A 343 -16.85 -45.97 -2.71
C LEU A 343 -17.49 -46.80 -1.59
N THR A 344 -18.80 -47.10 -1.69
CA THR A 344 -19.53 -48.00 -0.79
C THR A 344 -18.75 -49.29 -0.50
N GLY A 345 -18.70 -49.74 0.75
CA GLY A 345 -18.02 -50.99 1.14
C GLY A 345 -16.49 -50.90 1.30
N ASN A 346 -15.88 -49.72 1.11
CA ASN A 346 -14.41 -49.56 1.19
C ASN A 346 -13.89 -48.98 2.51
N TYR A 347 -14.72 -48.76 3.53
CA TYR A 347 -14.19 -48.36 4.85
C TYR A 347 -13.34 -49.48 5.45
N ALA A 348 -12.26 -49.10 6.11
CA ALA A 348 -11.16 -49.96 6.52
C ALA A 348 -11.18 -50.25 8.04
N ASN A 349 -10.03 -50.57 8.63
CA ASN A 349 -9.92 -50.63 10.08
C ASN A 349 -10.18 -49.23 10.69
N GLY A 350 -10.70 -49.17 11.92
CA GLY A 350 -11.02 -47.90 12.58
C GLY A 350 -12.28 -47.18 12.07
N ASP A 351 -13.09 -47.82 11.22
CA ASP A 351 -14.29 -47.24 10.59
C ASP A 351 -14.00 -45.94 9.79
N ASN A 352 -12.80 -45.84 9.18
CA ASN A 352 -12.38 -44.71 8.35
C ASN A 352 -11.98 -45.15 6.92
N MET A 353 -11.69 -44.19 6.05
CA MET A 353 -11.23 -44.42 4.67
C MET A 353 -10.26 -43.32 4.23
N LEU A 354 -9.13 -43.69 3.62
CA LEU A 354 -8.26 -42.76 2.89
C LEU A 354 -8.63 -42.78 1.41
N VAL A 355 -8.89 -41.61 0.82
CA VAL A 355 -9.04 -41.44 -0.64
C VAL A 355 -7.91 -40.54 -1.13
N THR A 356 -7.24 -40.95 -2.21
CA THR A 356 -6.19 -40.16 -2.86
C THR A 356 -6.38 -40.19 -4.38
N ALA A 357 -5.98 -39.11 -5.06
CA ALA A 357 -6.14 -38.96 -6.51
C ALA A 357 -4.90 -38.36 -7.18
N SER A 358 -4.67 -38.69 -8.46
CA SER A 358 -3.56 -38.15 -9.25
C SER A 358 -3.77 -36.71 -9.74
N GLN A 359 -4.98 -36.20 -9.60
CA GLN A 359 -5.45 -34.86 -9.99
C GLN A 359 -6.52 -34.42 -8.98
N PRO A 360 -6.85 -33.11 -8.90
CA PRO A 360 -7.90 -32.62 -8.01
C PRO A 360 -9.26 -33.30 -8.27
N VAL A 361 -9.97 -33.58 -7.18
CA VAL A 361 -11.35 -34.09 -7.16
C VAL A 361 -12.20 -33.27 -6.20
N LEU A 362 -13.52 -33.25 -6.38
CA LEU A 362 -14.44 -32.86 -5.33
C LEU A 362 -14.91 -34.12 -4.58
N MET A 363 -15.06 -34.01 -3.27
CA MET A 363 -15.40 -35.13 -2.40
C MET A 363 -16.68 -34.82 -1.62
N PHE A 364 -17.66 -35.72 -1.73
CA PHE A 364 -18.92 -35.66 -1.00
C PHE A 364 -19.13 -36.99 -0.25
N GLN A 365 -19.97 -36.98 0.77
CA GLN A 365 -20.31 -38.18 1.54
C GLN A 365 -21.81 -38.25 1.77
N GLU A 366 -22.45 -39.36 1.35
CA GLU A 366 -23.67 -39.85 2.00
C GLU A 366 -23.24 -40.74 3.17
N ILE A 367 -23.80 -40.48 4.35
CA ILE A 367 -23.44 -41.18 5.60
C ILE A 367 -24.69 -41.70 6.29
N GLY A 368 -24.69 -42.97 6.69
CA GLY A 368 -25.85 -43.62 7.28
C GLY A 368 -25.83 -43.55 8.80
N GLY A 369 -26.79 -42.85 9.42
CA GLY A 369 -26.92 -42.77 10.87
C GLY A 369 -27.18 -44.13 11.55
N SER A 370 -27.72 -45.11 10.83
CA SER A 370 -27.97 -46.48 11.30
C SER A 370 -28.18 -47.44 10.12
N SER A 371 -28.49 -48.71 10.38
CA SER A 371 -29.00 -49.64 9.35
C SER A 371 -30.39 -49.29 8.80
N SER A 372 -31.12 -48.33 9.39
CA SER A 372 -32.41 -47.86 8.89
C SER A 372 -32.26 -47.12 7.55
N ALA A 373 -33.05 -47.52 6.55
CA ALA A 373 -33.15 -46.85 5.26
C ALA A 373 -33.62 -45.38 5.33
N ALA A 374 -34.19 -44.94 6.47
CA ALA A 374 -34.57 -43.55 6.75
C ALA A 374 -33.56 -42.88 7.70
N THR A 375 -32.25 -43.06 7.47
CA THR A 375 -31.20 -42.32 8.21
C THR A 375 -29.98 -41.86 7.38
N PRO A 376 -30.02 -41.64 6.05
CA PRO A 376 -28.92 -40.95 5.38
C PRO A 376 -28.76 -39.51 5.87
N GLY A 377 -27.55 -38.98 5.75
CA GLY A 377 -27.22 -37.56 5.81
C GLY A 377 -26.15 -37.24 4.76
N PHE A 378 -25.91 -35.95 4.49
CA PHE A 378 -25.02 -35.51 3.42
C PHE A 378 -24.13 -34.36 3.84
N ASN A 379 -22.88 -34.36 3.37
CA ASN A 379 -21.95 -33.25 3.53
C ASN A 379 -20.88 -33.22 2.44
N PHE A 380 -20.41 -32.02 2.12
CA PHE A 380 -19.17 -31.82 1.36
C PHE A 380 -17.96 -32.11 2.26
N ILE A 381 -16.89 -32.69 1.71
CA ILE A 381 -15.65 -32.97 2.44
C ILE A 381 -14.53 -32.08 1.86
N PRO A 382 -13.93 -31.16 2.63
CA PRO A 382 -12.77 -30.40 2.19
C PRO A 382 -11.51 -31.30 2.10
N PRO A 383 -10.56 -30.98 1.21
CA PRO A 383 -9.29 -31.69 1.12
C PRO A 383 -8.42 -31.48 2.35
N LEU A 384 -7.55 -32.45 2.62
CA LEU A 384 -6.54 -32.35 3.68
C LEU A 384 -5.30 -31.62 3.18
N GLY A 385 -4.66 -30.84 4.07
CA GLY A 385 -3.45 -30.08 3.79
C GLY A 385 -2.52 -29.98 5.00
N ALA A 386 -1.43 -29.22 4.88
CA ALA A 386 -0.49 -28.96 5.98
C ALA A 386 -0.93 -27.80 6.90
N ASP A 387 -1.68 -26.84 6.36
CA ASP A 387 -1.98 -25.57 7.05
C ASP A 387 -3.48 -25.34 7.30
N ALA A 388 -4.29 -26.41 7.22
CA ALA A 388 -5.70 -26.37 7.57
C ALA A 388 -5.91 -26.27 9.11
N ALA A 389 -7.12 -25.83 9.49
CA ALA A 389 -7.52 -25.45 10.85
C ALA A 389 -6.90 -26.30 11.99
N THR A 390 -6.36 -25.65 13.01
CA THR A 390 -5.91 -26.29 14.27
C THR A 390 -7.02 -26.39 15.32
N SER A 391 -8.15 -25.72 15.09
CA SER A 391 -9.31 -25.71 15.98
C SER A 391 -10.61 -25.40 15.22
N VAL A 392 -11.72 -25.83 15.80
CA VAL A 392 -13.08 -25.42 15.41
C VAL A 392 -13.84 -25.08 16.68
N ASP A 393 -14.35 -23.85 16.79
CA ASP A 393 -15.03 -23.36 17.98
C ASP A 393 -16.55 -23.30 17.78
N ASN A 394 -17.28 -23.30 18.90
CA ASN A 394 -18.69 -22.93 18.97
C ASN A 394 -19.61 -23.65 17.97
N ILE A 395 -19.42 -24.96 17.80
CA ILE A 395 -20.42 -25.81 17.13
C ILE A 395 -21.61 -25.96 18.09
N TYR A 396 -22.56 -25.03 18.01
CA TYR A 396 -23.64 -24.89 18.99
C TYR A 396 -24.66 -26.05 18.95
N ASN A 397 -25.09 -26.48 20.13
CA ASN A 397 -26.24 -27.39 20.33
C ASN A 397 -26.25 -28.62 19.40
N VAL A 398 -25.16 -29.41 19.41
CA VAL A 398 -24.95 -30.50 18.43
C VAL A 398 -26.06 -31.56 18.43
N GLN A 399 -26.75 -31.76 19.55
CA GLN A 399 -27.83 -32.74 19.68
C GLN A 399 -29.19 -32.29 19.11
N GLN A 400 -29.27 -31.14 18.44
CA GLN A 400 -30.53 -30.57 17.95
C GLN A 400 -31.30 -31.45 16.95
N LEU A 401 -30.58 -32.21 16.12
CA LEU A 401 -31.16 -33.09 15.09
C LEU A 401 -31.25 -34.55 15.54
N GLY A 402 -30.71 -34.90 16.71
CA GLY A 402 -30.66 -36.26 17.23
C GLY A 402 -29.43 -36.53 18.08
N THR A 403 -29.23 -37.78 18.49
CA THR A 403 -27.99 -38.20 19.17
C THR A 403 -26.80 -37.87 18.28
N ALA A 404 -25.89 -37.03 18.76
CA ALA A 404 -24.75 -36.55 17.99
C ALA A 404 -23.50 -37.41 18.25
N THR A 405 -22.82 -37.79 17.18
CA THR A 405 -21.46 -38.34 17.18
C THR A 405 -20.53 -37.28 16.61
N LEU A 406 -19.44 -37.01 17.32
CA LEU A 406 -18.34 -36.17 16.86
C LEU A 406 -17.32 -37.06 16.14
N GLY A 407 -17.14 -36.83 14.84
CA GLY A 407 -16.03 -37.34 14.06
C GLY A 407 -14.90 -36.30 14.02
N VAL A 408 -13.66 -36.74 14.23
CA VAL A 408 -12.47 -35.87 14.10
C VAL A 408 -11.39 -36.60 13.30
N VAL A 409 -10.91 -35.99 12.22
CA VAL A 409 -9.62 -36.34 11.59
C VAL A 409 -8.55 -35.43 12.19
N ALA A 410 -7.37 -35.96 12.56
CA ALA A 410 -6.25 -35.14 13.03
C ALA A 410 -4.91 -35.71 12.59
N ARG A 411 -3.87 -34.87 12.61
CA ARG A 411 -2.49 -35.30 12.37
C ARG A 411 -2.04 -36.34 13.40
N ALA A 412 -1.35 -37.38 12.93
CA ALA A 412 -0.88 -38.48 13.77
C ALA A 412 0.11 -37.98 14.85
N GLY A 413 -0.22 -38.25 16.11
CA GLY A 413 0.57 -37.79 17.27
C GLY A 413 0.18 -36.42 17.83
N ALA A 414 -0.71 -35.67 17.17
CA ALA A 414 -1.26 -34.44 17.71
C ALA A 414 -2.18 -34.73 18.93
N SER A 415 -2.20 -33.82 19.92
CA SER A 415 -3.09 -33.97 21.08
C SER A 415 -4.43 -33.28 20.83
N VAL A 416 -5.50 -34.05 20.69
CA VAL A 416 -6.85 -33.52 20.46
C VAL A 416 -7.64 -33.37 21.76
N THR A 417 -8.24 -32.19 21.94
CA THR A 417 -9.13 -31.84 23.06
C THR A 417 -10.53 -31.46 22.57
N VAL A 418 -11.52 -31.70 23.42
CA VAL A 418 -12.92 -31.32 23.23
C VAL A 418 -13.38 -30.58 24.49
N ASN A 419 -13.82 -29.33 24.34
CA ASN A 419 -14.20 -28.43 25.44
C ASN A 419 -13.12 -28.33 26.54
N GLY A 420 -11.83 -28.29 26.14
CA GLY A 420 -10.67 -28.17 27.03
C GLY A 420 -10.24 -29.47 27.74
N ALA A 421 -11.00 -30.57 27.62
CA ALA A 421 -10.59 -31.89 28.11
C ALA A 421 -10.03 -32.74 26.96
N ALA A 422 -9.12 -33.69 27.24
CA ALA A 422 -8.66 -34.65 26.23
C ALA A 422 -9.86 -35.41 25.62
N ILE A 423 -9.79 -35.73 24.32
CA ILE A 423 -10.95 -36.24 23.56
C ILE A 423 -11.60 -37.50 24.18
N GLY A 424 -10.84 -38.35 24.87
CA GLY A 424 -11.39 -39.41 25.73
C GLY A 424 -11.83 -40.69 25.01
N VAL A 425 -11.50 -40.80 23.73
CA VAL A 425 -11.54 -42.04 22.93
C VAL A 425 -10.18 -42.27 22.30
N SER A 426 -9.89 -43.50 21.87
CA SER A 426 -8.65 -43.84 21.16
C SER A 426 -8.53 -43.09 19.83
N ALA A 427 -7.29 -42.89 19.38
CA ALA A 427 -6.99 -42.55 18.00
C ALA A 427 -6.99 -43.84 17.18
N GLU A 428 -7.85 -43.93 16.16
CA GLU A 428 -7.86 -45.03 15.21
C GLU A 428 -6.94 -44.68 14.02
N PRO A 429 -6.06 -45.60 13.57
CA PRO A 429 -5.17 -45.35 12.44
C PRO A 429 -5.94 -45.31 11.13
N VAL A 430 -5.44 -44.55 10.15
CA VAL A 430 -5.99 -44.49 8.80
C VAL A 430 -5.21 -45.43 7.88
N ASP A 431 -5.83 -46.50 7.39
CA ASP A 431 -5.15 -47.46 6.52
C ASP A 431 -4.64 -46.79 5.24
N GLY A 432 -3.34 -46.96 4.96
CA GLY A 432 -2.63 -46.31 3.86
C GLY A 432 -2.01 -44.95 4.19
N SER A 433 -2.17 -44.42 5.40
CA SER A 433 -1.50 -43.21 5.89
C SER A 433 -0.68 -43.48 7.15
N VAL A 434 0.40 -42.72 7.35
CA VAL A 434 1.08 -42.58 8.65
C VAL A 434 0.85 -41.20 9.27
N ASP A 435 0.29 -40.25 8.51
CA ASP A 435 0.17 -38.84 8.87
C ASP A 435 -1.17 -38.50 9.52
N TRP A 436 -2.16 -39.39 9.44
CA TRP A 436 -3.56 -39.13 9.81
C TRP A 436 -4.11 -40.20 10.75
N VAL A 437 -4.91 -39.76 11.72
CA VAL A 437 -5.72 -40.59 12.62
C VAL A 437 -7.14 -40.06 12.71
N THR A 438 -8.09 -40.93 13.05
CA THR A 438 -9.50 -40.55 13.26
C THR A 438 -9.95 -40.84 14.69
N TYR A 439 -10.87 -40.02 15.21
CA TYR A 439 -11.53 -40.23 16.51
C TYR A 439 -13.04 -40.24 16.31
N HIS A 440 -13.70 -41.31 16.75
CA HIS A 440 -15.16 -41.44 16.78
C HIS A 440 -15.64 -41.27 18.23
N LYS A 441 -16.21 -40.10 18.57
CA LYS A 441 -16.73 -39.80 19.92
C LYS A 441 -18.27 -39.74 19.91
N PRO A 442 -18.96 -40.83 20.28
CA PRO A 442 -20.42 -40.88 20.28
C PRO A 442 -21.04 -40.08 21.44
N SER A 443 -22.32 -39.74 21.29
CA SER A 443 -23.18 -39.14 22.33
C SER A 443 -22.65 -37.80 22.89
N VAL A 444 -22.08 -36.95 22.03
CA VAL A 444 -21.72 -35.56 22.38
C VAL A 444 -22.97 -34.69 22.53
N THR A 445 -22.90 -33.67 23.39
CA THR A 445 -24.02 -32.75 23.67
C THR A 445 -23.51 -31.36 24.02
N GLY A 446 -24.39 -30.36 23.90
CA GLY A 446 -24.09 -28.95 24.17
C GLY A 446 -23.41 -28.25 22.99
N THR A 447 -22.63 -27.22 23.31
CA THR A 447 -21.69 -26.60 22.35
C THR A 447 -20.39 -27.41 22.33
N ILE A 448 -19.83 -27.62 21.15
CA ILE A 448 -18.55 -28.31 20.97
C ILE A 448 -17.49 -27.35 20.41
N LYS A 449 -16.36 -27.28 21.11
CA LYS A 449 -15.09 -26.71 20.67
C LYS A 449 -14.06 -27.84 20.59
N VAL A 450 -13.42 -28.01 19.43
CA VAL A 450 -12.30 -28.94 19.21
C VAL A 450 -11.03 -28.12 19.07
N VAL A 451 -9.96 -28.51 19.78
CA VAL A 451 -8.63 -27.90 19.63
C VAL A 451 -7.59 -29.01 19.56
N SER A 452 -6.69 -28.90 18.59
CA SER A 452 -5.57 -29.80 18.34
C SER A 452 -4.26 -29.00 18.35
N THR A 453 -3.13 -29.68 18.54
CA THR A 453 -1.78 -29.07 18.44
C THR A 453 -1.26 -28.95 17.00
N ASP A 454 -2.03 -29.47 16.04
CA ASP A 454 -1.73 -29.55 14.60
C ASP A 454 -3.07 -29.70 13.84
N THR A 455 -3.09 -29.70 12.51
CA THR A 455 -4.31 -29.74 11.66
C THR A 455 -5.35 -30.76 12.14
N VAL A 456 -6.60 -30.30 12.22
CA VAL A 456 -7.79 -31.05 12.64
C VAL A 456 -8.99 -30.73 11.73
N ALA A 457 -9.72 -31.77 11.34
CA ALA A 457 -10.96 -31.65 10.57
C ALA A 457 -12.13 -32.28 11.35
N VAL A 458 -13.26 -31.59 11.43
CA VAL A 458 -14.34 -31.89 12.39
C VAL A 458 -15.68 -32.08 11.69
N ALA A 459 -16.39 -33.15 12.05
CA ALA A 459 -17.75 -33.43 11.59
C ALA A 459 -18.69 -33.78 12.74
N ILE A 460 -19.97 -33.44 12.60
CA ILE A 460 -21.05 -33.91 13.46
C ILE A 460 -22.00 -34.77 12.64
N PHE A 461 -22.32 -35.94 13.17
CA PHE A 461 -23.30 -36.87 12.59
C PHE A 461 -24.44 -37.07 13.59
N ASN A 462 -25.69 -36.88 13.19
CA ASN A 462 -26.87 -37.03 14.04
C ASN A 462 -27.71 -38.23 13.62
N VAL A 463 -28.28 -38.94 14.60
CA VAL A 463 -29.30 -39.96 14.36
C VAL A 463 -30.44 -39.89 15.38
N ASN A 464 -31.69 -40.01 14.91
CA ASN A 464 -32.88 -40.10 15.77
C ASN A 464 -34.01 -40.92 15.12
N GLY A 465 -33.89 -42.24 15.15
CA GLY A 465 -34.92 -43.19 14.73
C GLY A 465 -35.08 -43.29 13.21
N ALA A 466 -35.83 -42.35 12.63
CA ALA A 466 -36.00 -42.18 11.18
C ALA A 466 -35.51 -40.77 10.77
N ILE A 467 -34.37 -40.38 11.32
CA ILE A 467 -33.66 -39.12 11.05
C ILE A 467 -32.17 -39.45 10.99
N GLY A 468 -31.51 -39.10 9.90
CA GLY A 468 -30.09 -38.87 9.77
C GLY A 468 -29.80 -37.38 9.52
N ALA A 469 -28.61 -36.91 9.88
CA ALA A 469 -28.05 -35.68 9.34
C ALA A 469 -26.53 -35.68 9.52
N ALA A 470 -25.83 -34.91 8.68
CA ALA A 470 -24.40 -34.69 8.77
C ALA A 470 -24.09 -33.22 8.57
N GLY A 471 -22.96 -32.76 9.12
CA GLY A 471 -22.38 -31.47 8.84
C GLY A 471 -20.88 -31.51 9.07
N TYR A 472 -20.10 -31.01 8.12
CA TYR A 472 -18.65 -30.83 8.25
C TYR A 472 -18.39 -29.39 8.68
N PHE A 473 -17.65 -29.19 9.77
CA PHE A 473 -17.46 -27.89 10.46
C PHE A 473 -16.03 -27.35 10.36
N SER A 474 -15.20 -28.00 9.55
CA SER A 474 -13.90 -27.48 9.09
C SER A 474 -13.97 -27.15 7.61
N GLY A 475 -13.11 -26.26 7.15
CA GLY A 475 -12.94 -25.95 5.73
C GLY A 475 -11.55 -26.29 5.21
N PHE A 476 -11.05 -25.40 4.35
CA PHE A 476 -9.98 -25.64 3.39
C PHE A 476 -8.59 -25.26 3.92
N PRO A 477 -7.52 -25.91 3.43
CA PRO A 477 -6.15 -25.40 3.57
C PRO A 477 -6.00 -24.04 2.86
N PRO A 478 -5.32 -23.03 3.44
CA PRO A 478 -5.08 -21.75 2.79
C PRO A 478 -4.41 -21.86 1.42
N THR A 479 -3.48 -22.80 1.26
CA THR A 479 -2.71 -23.09 0.03
C THR A 479 -3.54 -23.61 -1.15
N LEU A 480 -4.87 -23.62 -1.04
CA LEU A 480 -5.81 -23.97 -2.12
C LEU A 480 -6.86 -22.87 -2.36
N VAL A 481 -7.00 -21.92 -1.44
CA VAL A 481 -7.93 -20.81 -1.59
C VAL A 481 -7.25 -19.72 -2.40
N ASP A 482 -7.99 -19.14 -3.34
CA ASP A 482 -7.70 -17.93 -4.10
C ASP A 482 -9.05 -17.20 -4.06
N LEU A 483 -9.10 -16.09 -3.33
CA LEU A 483 -10.33 -15.48 -2.83
C LEU A 483 -10.82 -14.30 -3.70
N ASP A 484 -9.92 -13.52 -4.27
CA ASP A 484 -10.26 -12.42 -5.18
C ASP A 484 -10.10 -12.77 -6.67
N PHE A 485 -9.54 -13.94 -6.98
CA PHE A 485 -9.39 -14.54 -8.32
C PHE A 485 -8.32 -13.88 -9.19
N ASP A 486 -7.24 -13.37 -8.60
CA ASP A 486 -6.07 -12.86 -9.32
C ASP A 486 -5.10 -13.96 -9.79
N GLY A 487 -5.13 -15.14 -9.15
CA GLY A 487 -4.29 -16.31 -9.44
C GLY A 487 -3.20 -16.64 -8.41
N ILE A 488 -3.09 -15.89 -7.31
CA ILE A 488 -2.22 -16.18 -6.15
C ILE A 488 -3.08 -16.77 -5.01
N PRO A 489 -2.66 -17.85 -4.33
CA PRO A 489 -3.45 -18.40 -3.21
C PRO A 489 -3.36 -17.57 -1.92
N ASP A 490 -4.43 -17.50 -1.11
CA ASP A 490 -4.53 -16.82 0.22
C ASP A 490 -3.32 -17.06 1.16
N GLY A 491 -2.61 -18.18 1.00
CA GLY A 491 -1.45 -18.57 1.82
C GLY A 491 -0.08 -18.13 1.30
N GLU A 492 -0.03 -17.58 0.08
CA GLU A 492 1.16 -17.02 -0.59
C GLU A 492 0.94 -15.54 -1.03
N ASP A 493 -0.26 -15.00 -0.77
CA ASP A 493 -0.75 -13.69 -1.21
C ASP A 493 -0.58 -12.61 -0.13
N ASN A 494 -0.04 -11.43 -0.51
CA ASN A 494 0.10 -10.26 0.35
C ASN A 494 -1.13 -9.31 0.37
N CYS A 495 -2.17 -9.58 -0.42
CA CYS A 495 -3.48 -8.92 -0.37
C CYS A 495 -4.68 -9.88 -0.56
N PRO A 496 -4.94 -10.87 0.34
CA PRO A 496 -5.96 -11.95 0.18
C PRO A 496 -7.46 -11.58 0.05
N ASP A 497 -7.79 -10.32 -0.23
CA ASP A 497 -9.15 -9.82 -0.48
C ASP A 497 -9.19 -8.76 -1.61
N VAL A 498 -8.04 -8.45 -2.25
CA VAL A 498 -7.85 -7.31 -3.19
C VAL A 498 -6.81 -7.67 -4.29
N GLY A 499 -7.29 -8.33 -5.33
CA GLY A 499 -6.44 -8.98 -6.34
C GLY A 499 -5.40 -8.08 -7.02
N ASN A 500 -4.13 -8.48 -6.91
CA ASN A 500 -2.97 -7.62 -7.15
C ASN A 500 -1.77 -8.32 -7.83
N ALA A 501 -2.00 -9.46 -8.53
CA ALA A 501 -1.15 -10.52 -9.11
C ALA A 501 0.33 -10.24 -9.53
N SER A 502 0.74 -8.99 -9.60
CA SER A 502 2.13 -8.57 -9.44
C SER A 502 2.74 -8.86 -8.05
N GLN A 503 1.94 -9.02 -6.99
CA GLN A 503 2.40 -9.18 -5.60
C GLN A 503 3.44 -8.09 -5.23
N ALA A 504 3.08 -6.84 -5.50
CA ALA A 504 3.92 -5.69 -5.21
C ALA A 504 3.83 -5.35 -3.71
N ASP A 505 4.99 -5.05 -3.13
CA ASP A 505 5.22 -4.71 -1.72
C ASP A 505 6.38 -3.71 -1.73
N GLY A 506 6.06 -2.43 -1.56
CA GLY A 506 6.98 -1.31 -1.79
C GLY A 506 8.06 -1.13 -0.72
N ASP A 507 7.81 -1.58 0.51
CA ASP A 507 8.70 -1.37 1.66
C ASP A 507 9.14 -2.65 2.40
N GLY A 508 8.46 -3.78 2.18
CA GLY A 508 8.81 -5.10 2.69
C GLY A 508 8.13 -5.50 4.01
N ASP A 509 7.03 -4.84 4.39
CA ASP A 509 6.21 -5.16 5.55
C ASP A 509 5.47 -6.52 5.44
N GLY A 510 5.10 -6.92 4.22
CA GLY A 510 4.37 -8.16 3.92
C GLY A 510 2.89 -7.98 3.59
N VAL A 511 2.36 -6.75 3.59
CA VAL A 511 1.08 -6.36 2.98
C VAL A 511 1.35 -5.66 1.64
N GLY A 512 0.56 -5.96 0.61
CA GLY A 512 0.83 -5.46 -0.73
C GLY A 512 0.31 -4.04 -1.02
N ASP A 513 0.96 -3.36 -1.97
CA ASP A 513 0.66 -1.98 -2.45
C ASP A 513 -0.83 -1.73 -2.80
N ALA A 514 -1.59 -2.79 -3.07
CA ALA A 514 -3.00 -2.73 -3.47
C ALA A 514 -3.99 -2.71 -2.30
N CYS A 515 -3.58 -3.14 -1.11
CA CYS A 515 -4.42 -3.26 0.08
C CYS A 515 -3.82 -2.59 1.33
N ASP A 516 -2.52 -2.28 1.33
CA ASP A 516 -1.88 -1.48 2.36
C ASP A 516 -2.36 -0.01 2.33
N GLY A 517 -2.59 0.55 3.52
CA GLY A 517 -2.90 1.95 3.72
C GLY A 517 -1.70 2.89 3.76
N CYS A 518 -0.46 2.39 3.82
CA CYS A 518 0.78 3.17 3.90
C CYS A 518 1.98 2.65 3.06
N PRO A 519 1.89 2.50 1.72
CA PRO A 519 2.88 1.74 0.90
C PRO A 519 4.28 2.38 0.78
N GLY A 520 5.05 2.35 1.86
CA GLY A 520 6.25 3.16 2.08
C GLY A 520 6.62 3.39 3.56
N ASP A 521 5.86 2.88 4.53
CA ASP A 521 6.19 2.83 5.96
C ASP A 521 6.14 1.38 6.47
N PRO A 522 7.28 0.64 6.50
CA PRO A 522 7.34 -0.80 6.82
C PRO A 522 7.13 -1.11 8.32
N LEU A 523 6.44 -0.23 9.03
CA LEU A 523 6.01 -0.34 10.42
C LEU A 523 4.50 -0.12 10.58
N LYS A 524 3.77 0.22 9.50
CA LYS A 524 2.33 0.53 9.49
C LYS A 524 1.65 0.00 8.22
N THR A 525 0.71 -0.92 8.38
CA THR A 525 -0.21 -1.36 7.31
C THR A 525 -1.44 -0.44 7.13
N ALA A 526 -1.51 0.65 7.89
CA ALA A 526 -2.62 1.60 7.90
C ALA A 526 -2.20 2.94 8.54
N PRO A 527 -2.76 4.10 8.13
CA PRO A 527 -2.33 5.42 8.61
C PRO A 527 -2.39 5.63 10.13
N GLY A 528 -3.28 4.93 10.85
CA GLY A 528 -3.49 5.15 12.29
C GLY A 528 -4.14 6.51 12.56
N VAL A 529 -3.79 7.13 13.69
CA VAL A 529 -4.21 8.50 14.03
C VAL A 529 -3.25 9.53 13.46
N CYS A 530 -1.96 9.21 13.39
CA CYS A 530 -0.88 10.16 13.12
C CYS A 530 -0.27 10.02 11.70
N GLY A 531 -0.95 9.33 10.78
CA GLY A 531 -0.51 9.17 9.38
C GLY A 531 0.65 8.19 9.18
N CYS A 532 1.00 7.93 7.92
CA CYS A 532 2.11 7.05 7.57
C CYS A 532 3.47 7.69 7.86
N GLY A 533 4.46 6.91 8.28
CA GLY A 533 5.83 7.36 8.54
C GLY A 533 6.04 8.02 9.92
N ILE A 534 4.98 8.16 10.72
CA ILE A 534 5.00 8.76 12.05
C ILE A 534 4.54 7.71 13.06
N VAL A 535 5.30 7.51 14.14
CA VAL A 535 4.96 6.57 15.22
C VAL A 535 3.70 7.05 15.94
N GLU A 536 2.81 6.14 16.33
CA GLU A 536 1.61 6.44 17.14
C GLU A 536 1.98 6.78 18.60
N ASP A 537 2.65 7.92 18.80
CA ASP A 537 2.91 8.48 20.12
C ASP A 537 1.74 9.37 20.54
N LEU A 538 0.69 8.73 21.07
CA LEU A 538 -0.51 9.41 21.58
C LEU A 538 -0.28 10.06 22.95
N THR A 539 0.91 10.62 23.16
CA THR A 539 1.14 11.58 24.23
C THR A 539 0.62 12.96 23.82
N ASP A 540 0.30 13.74 24.85
CA ASP A 540 -0.15 15.13 24.83
C ASP A 540 0.79 15.78 25.85
N VAL A 541 1.92 16.31 25.37
CA VAL A 541 3.07 16.64 26.23
C VAL A 541 2.87 17.96 26.99
N ASP A 542 2.22 18.95 26.39
CA ASP A 542 1.87 20.21 27.05
C ASP A 542 0.51 20.15 27.80
N ASN A 543 -0.37 19.18 27.48
CA ASN A 543 -1.70 18.96 28.05
C ASN A 543 -2.80 19.89 27.47
N ASN A 544 -2.63 20.39 26.25
CA ASN A 544 -3.64 21.19 25.53
C ASN A 544 -4.90 20.37 25.13
N GLY A 545 -4.81 19.03 25.12
CA GLY A 545 -5.91 18.12 24.82
C GLY A 545 -5.92 17.56 23.39
N ILE A 546 -4.92 17.88 22.60
CA ILE A 546 -4.60 17.31 21.28
C ILE A 546 -3.31 16.47 21.44
N ALA A 547 -3.14 15.41 20.63
CA ALA A 547 -1.94 14.57 20.71
C ALA A 547 -0.85 15.07 19.76
N ASP A 548 0.40 15.03 20.23
CA ASP A 548 1.61 15.59 19.60
C ASP A 548 1.78 15.24 18.11
N CYS A 549 1.33 14.06 17.69
CA CYS A 549 1.52 13.55 16.32
C CYS A 549 0.33 13.78 15.37
N THR A 550 -0.65 14.60 15.75
CA THR A 550 -1.80 14.93 14.87
C THR A 550 -1.55 16.16 14.00
N GLU A 551 -2.05 16.15 12.76
CA GLU A 551 -2.02 17.27 11.77
C GLU A 551 -2.75 18.56 12.22
N THR A 552 -3.14 18.63 13.49
CA THR A 552 -3.81 19.75 14.17
C THR A 552 -2.95 20.44 15.23
N ASP A 553 -1.78 19.89 15.57
CA ASP A 553 -0.80 20.51 16.47
C ASP A 553 0.59 20.53 15.83
N TYR A 554 1.11 21.74 15.62
CA TYR A 554 2.43 21.99 15.05
C TYR A 554 3.37 22.66 16.08
N CYS A 555 2.96 22.72 17.34
CA CYS A 555 3.70 23.28 18.47
C CYS A 555 3.51 22.44 19.76
N PRO A 556 3.84 21.12 19.76
CA PRO A 556 3.50 20.16 20.84
C PRO A 556 4.30 20.33 22.16
N LEU A 557 4.63 21.56 22.53
CA LEU A 557 5.35 21.99 23.73
C LEU A 557 4.86 23.39 24.21
N ASP A 558 3.70 23.86 23.74
CA ASP A 558 3.22 25.25 23.85
C ASP A 558 1.69 25.29 23.96
N ASP A 559 1.16 25.19 25.18
CA ASP A 559 -0.27 25.02 25.46
C ASP A 559 -1.17 26.20 25.02
N ASP A 560 -0.57 27.34 24.66
CA ASP A 560 -1.24 28.53 24.09
C ASP A 560 -1.26 28.56 22.54
N LYS A 561 -0.53 27.69 21.81
CA LYS A 561 -0.48 27.67 20.33
C LYS A 561 -0.56 26.27 19.71
N LEU A 562 -1.44 26.11 18.72
CA LEU A 562 -1.49 24.93 17.85
C LEU A 562 -0.70 25.08 16.54
N THR A 563 -0.18 26.27 16.24
CA THR A 563 0.58 26.57 15.01
C THR A 563 1.66 27.63 15.28
N PRO A 564 2.84 27.57 14.63
CA PRO A 564 3.96 28.48 14.93
C PRO A 564 3.68 29.99 14.85
N GLY A 565 2.72 30.44 14.04
CA GLY A 565 2.46 31.88 13.86
C GLY A 565 3.59 32.59 13.10
N GLN A 566 3.84 33.86 13.42
CA GLN A 566 4.96 34.65 12.88
C GLN A 566 6.24 34.48 13.73
N CYS A 567 6.11 34.35 15.06
CA CYS A 567 7.25 34.30 16.00
C CYS A 567 7.74 32.88 16.33
N GLY A 568 7.08 31.85 15.81
CA GLY A 568 7.34 30.46 16.22
C GLY A 568 6.59 30.03 17.48
N CYS A 569 6.69 28.75 17.81
CA CYS A 569 6.17 28.19 19.07
C CYS A 569 6.95 28.74 20.27
N GLY A 570 6.27 28.92 21.41
CA GLY A 570 6.82 29.43 22.66
C GLY A 570 7.03 30.95 22.68
N SER A 571 6.44 31.69 21.72
CA SER A 571 6.55 33.15 21.62
C SER A 571 5.26 33.75 21.05
N LEU A 572 4.74 34.79 21.70
CA LEU A 572 3.50 35.47 21.29
C LEU A 572 3.70 36.27 20.00
N ASP A 573 2.78 36.13 19.05
CA ASP A 573 2.69 36.96 17.84
C ASP A 573 2.11 38.35 18.19
N THR A 574 2.85 39.11 19.01
CA THR A 574 2.47 40.48 19.39
C THR A 574 2.93 41.43 18.29
N ASP A 575 2.04 42.29 17.83
CA ASP A 575 2.29 43.40 16.89
C ASP A 575 1.95 44.68 17.66
N SER A 576 2.98 45.43 18.06
CA SER A 576 2.88 46.50 19.06
C SER A 576 2.41 47.85 18.51
N ASP A 577 2.47 48.08 17.20
CA ASP A 577 2.01 49.33 16.57
C ASP A 577 0.93 49.15 15.47
N GLY A 578 0.75 47.93 14.95
CA GLY A 578 -0.31 47.55 14.02
C GLY A 578 0.08 47.58 12.54
N ASP A 579 1.37 47.53 12.21
CA ASP A 579 1.92 47.38 10.86
C ASP A 579 1.48 46.08 10.16
N GLY A 580 1.38 44.97 10.90
CA GLY A 580 1.16 43.61 10.38
C GLY A 580 2.34 42.65 10.57
N THR A 581 3.46 43.14 11.08
CA THR A 581 4.67 42.37 11.42
C THR A 581 4.82 42.28 12.93
N ALA A 582 4.79 41.08 13.50
CA ALA A 582 4.99 40.89 14.93
C ALA A 582 6.40 41.31 15.39
N ASP A 583 6.49 41.88 16.60
CA ASP A 583 7.65 42.48 17.28
C ASP A 583 8.94 41.63 17.25
N CYS A 584 8.80 40.31 17.06
CA CYS A 584 9.88 39.34 16.97
C CYS A 584 10.63 39.35 15.62
N ASN A 585 10.00 39.89 14.56
CA ASN A 585 10.50 39.93 13.19
C ASN A 585 10.63 41.36 12.65
N ASP A 586 10.33 42.37 13.47
CA ASP A 586 10.36 43.79 13.11
C ASP A 586 11.58 44.50 13.72
N GLY A 587 12.29 45.28 12.89
CA GLY A 587 13.41 46.13 13.29
C GLY A 587 13.00 47.42 13.99
N CYS A 588 11.74 47.84 13.90
CA CYS A 588 11.19 49.03 14.58
C CYS A 588 9.79 48.81 15.21
N PRO A 589 9.61 47.97 16.27
CA PRO A 589 8.31 47.61 16.89
C PRO A 589 7.52 48.72 17.63
N ALA A 590 7.58 49.95 17.13
CA ALA A 590 6.87 51.14 17.59
C ALA A 590 6.78 52.25 16.51
N ASP A 591 7.16 51.96 15.25
CA ASP A 591 7.06 52.84 14.08
C ASP A 591 6.34 52.10 12.92
N PRO A 592 5.00 52.21 12.80
CA PRO A 592 4.19 51.50 11.81
C PRO A 592 4.34 52.07 10.38
N THR A 593 5.52 52.64 10.09
CA THR A 593 5.94 53.10 8.76
C THR A 593 7.30 52.50 8.34
N LYS A 594 7.98 51.75 9.21
CA LYS A 594 9.29 51.12 8.97
C LYS A 594 9.38 49.74 9.60
N LEU A 595 9.78 48.74 8.80
CA LEU A 595 10.14 47.39 9.28
C LEU A 595 11.61 47.23 9.68
N GLU A 596 12.43 48.24 9.36
CA GLU A 596 13.88 48.25 9.52
C GLU A 596 14.31 49.68 9.83
N ALA A 597 15.31 49.86 10.70
CA ALA A 597 15.73 51.18 11.17
C ALA A 597 16.22 52.10 10.05
N GLY A 598 16.81 51.56 8.98
CA GLY A 598 17.41 52.33 7.91
C GLY A 598 18.68 53.08 8.35
N VAL A 599 18.95 54.20 7.70
CA VAL A 599 20.15 55.04 7.92
C VAL A 599 19.84 56.18 8.91
N CYS A 600 18.62 56.71 8.88
CA CYS A 600 18.12 57.76 9.79
C CYS A 600 17.49 57.22 11.09
N GLY A 601 17.37 55.89 11.24
CA GLY A 601 16.73 55.24 12.37
C GLY A 601 15.20 55.20 12.30
N CYS A 602 14.58 54.40 13.18
CA CYS A 602 13.12 54.37 13.37
C CYS A 602 12.59 55.77 13.73
N GLY A 603 11.45 56.16 13.17
CA GLY A 603 10.78 57.44 13.40
C GLY A 603 11.25 58.60 12.52
N ASN A 604 12.27 58.42 11.69
CA ASN A 604 12.75 59.39 10.69
C ASN A 604 12.73 58.75 9.29
N PRO A 605 12.27 59.44 8.23
CA PRO A 605 12.35 58.91 6.87
C PRO A 605 13.79 58.87 6.38
N ASP A 606 14.15 57.84 5.60
CA ASP A 606 15.39 57.81 4.82
C ASP A 606 15.17 58.51 3.47
N GLU A 607 14.81 59.79 3.52
CA GLU A 607 14.68 60.65 2.35
C GLU A 607 16.07 61.18 1.91
N ASP A 608 16.23 61.35 0.60
CA ASP A 608 17.40 61.86 -0.12
C ASP A 608 16.81 62.85 -1.14
N GLN A 609 17.02 64.15 -0.90
CA GLN A 609 16.26 65.23 -1.54
C GLN A 609 16.81 65.67 -2.90
N ASP A 610 18.11 65.50 -3.14
CA ASP A 610 18.78 65.90 -4.40
C ASP A 610 19.41 64.76 -5.20
N PHE A 611 19.43 63.55 -4.63
CA PHE A 611 19.83 62.27 -5.22
C PHE A 611 21.34 62.04 -5.33
N ASP A 612 22.11 62.47 -4.33
CA ASP A 612 23.56 62.20 -4.22
C ASP A 612 23.92 60.88 -3.52
N LEU A 613 22.92 60.18 -2.94
CA LEU A 613 23.02 58.93 -2.17
C LEU A 613 23.44 59.07 -0.68
N VAL A 614 23.48 60.29 -0.14
CA VAL A 614 23.43 60.59 1.30
C VAL A 614 21.98 60.92 1.66
N ALA A 615 21.50 60.47 2.82
CA ALA A 615 20.14 60.80 3.28
C ALA A 615 20.12 62.14 4.02
N ASP A 616 19.05 62.94 3.86
CA ASP A 616 18.84 64.29 4.43
C ASP A 616 19.20 64.42 5.91
N CYS A 617 19.10 63.32 6.67
CA CYS A 617 19.41 63.27 8.11
C CYS A 617 20.91 63.24 8.45
N ASN A 618 21.78 62.98 7.48
CA ASN A 618 23.25 62.87 7.61
C ASN A 618 24.02 63.71 6.57
N ASP A 619 23.31 64.50 5.76
CA ASP A 619 23.87 65.32 4.69
C ASP A 619 24.17 66.76 5.17
N ASN A 620 25.35 67.29 4.83
CA ASN A 620 25.79 68.66 5.12
C ASN A 620 25.43 69.69 4.03
N CYS A 621 24.90 69.29 2.87
CA CYS A 621 24.19 70.14 1.91
C CYS A 621 22.89 69.49 1.35
N PRO A 622 21.80 69.28 2.16
CA PRO A 622 20.54 68.57 1.79
C PRO A 622 19.66 69.07 0.62
N ALA A 623 20.23 69.80 -0.33
CA ALA A 623 19.64 70.25 -1.58
C ALA A 623 20.70 70.63 -2.64
N THR A 624 21.99 70.25 -2.48
CA THR A 624 23.11 70.59 -3.38
C THR A 624 24.19 69.48 -3.49
N VAL A 625 23.77 68.27 -3.88
CA VAL A 625 24.53 67.12 -4.42
C VAL A 625 26.04 67.16 -4.16
N ASN A 626 26.48 66.52 -3.06
CA ASN A 626 27.89 66.48 -2.64
C ASN A 626 28.23 65.15 -1.93
N GLN A 627 28.22 64.06 -2.70
CA GLN A 627 28.36 62.69 -2.21
C GLN A 627 29.66 62.41 -1.40
N ASP A 628 30.71 63.22 -1.59
CA ASP A 628 31.94 63.13 -0.80
C ASP A 628 31.83 63.76 0.60
N GLN A 629 30.78 64.55 0.83
CA GLN A 629 30.49 65.30 2.07
C GLN A 629 31.69 66.15 2.50
N ALA A 630 32.41 66.69 1.51
CA ALA A 630 33.57 67.54 1.73
C ALA A 630 33.17 68.82 2.50
N ASP A 631 33.91 69.11 3.56
CA ASP A 631 33.74 70.22 4.51
C ASP A 631 35.17 70.60 4.93
N CYS A 632 35.77 71.55 4.20
CA CYS A 632 37.21 71.80 4.26
C CYS A 632 37.65 72.68 5.44
N ASP A 633 36.77 73.50 6.01
CA ASP A 633 37.04 74.33 7.19
C ASP A 633 36.49 73.73 8.51
N GLY A 634 35.50 72.83 8.43
CA GLY A 634 34.89 72.12 9.55
C GLY A 634 33.69 72.82 10.18
N ASP A 635 33.00 73.69 9.45
CA ASP A 635 31.80 74.44 9.88
C ASP A 635 30.55 73.54 10.04
N GLY A 636 30.43 72.50 9.21
CA GLY A 636 29.25 71.62 9.14
C GLY A 636 28.30 71.92 7.98
N LEU A 637 28.65 72.85 7.09
CA LEU A 637 28.14 72.96 5.72
C LEU A 637 29.17 72.36 4.74
N GLY A 638 28.72 71.77 3.65
CA GLY A 638 29.64 71.20 2.66
C GLY A 638 30.20 72.23 1.66
N ASP A 639 31.39 71.98 1.14
CA ASP A 639 32.12 72.79 0.14
C ASP A 639 31.26 73.11 -1.12
N ALA A 640 30.29 72.26 -1.43
CA ALA A 640 29.37 72.42 -2.56
C ALA A 640 28.28 73.49 -2.34
N CYS A 641 27.95 73.81 -1.08
CA CYS A 641 26.96 74.83 -0.73
C CYS A 641 27.54 76.07 -0.02
N ASP A 642 28.85 76.10 0.28
CA ASP A 642 29.56 77.30 0.78
C ASP A 642 30.18 78.19 -0.33
N ALA A 643 30.67 79.38 0.02
CA ALA A 643 31.00 80.49 -0.87
C ALA A 643 32.50 80.84 -0.90
N ALA A 644 33.25 80.10 -1.73
CA ALA A 644 34.66 80.26 -2.10
C ALA A 644 35.41 81.53 -1.63
N GLY A 645 36.40 81.33 -0.75
CA GLY A 645 37.37 82.37 -0.37
C GLY A 645 38.53 81.95 0.53
N GLU A 646 38.48 80.79 1.19
CA GLU A 646 39.33 80.54 2.37
C GLU A 646 40.44 79.47 2.16
N CYS A 647 40.57 78.88 0.96
CA CYS A 647 41.54 77.80 0.68
C CYS A 647 43.01 78.24 0.47
N CYS A 648 43.29 79.52 0.14
CA CYS A 648 44.64 80.02 -0.24
C CYS A 648 45.71 80.05 0.89
N GLN A 649 45.60 79.21 1.94
CA GLN A 649 46.54 79.10 3.07
C GLN A 649 46.63 77.66 3.62
N ASP A 650 46.21 76.63 2.87
CA ASP A 650 46.18 75.24 3.34
C ASP A 650 47.56 74.52 3.26
N GLY A 651 48.53 75.10 2.54
CA GLY A 651 49.88 74.55 2.37
C GLY A 651 49.98 73.43 1.33
N VAL A 652 49.00 73.30 0.44
CA VAL A 652 48.95 72.40 -0.72
C VAL A 652 48.80 73.25 -1.99
N GLN A 653 49.44 72.88 -3.11
CA GLN A 653 49.17 73.55 -4.38
C GLN A 653 47.84 73.06 -4.94
N ASN A 654 46.83 73.94 -4.94
CA ASN A 654 45.51 73.67 -5.48
C ASN A 654 45.44 73.88 -7.02
N PRO A 655 44.44 73.32 -7.73
CA PRO A 655 44.47 73.20 -9.20
C PRO A 655 44.43 74.51 -10.00
N ASP A 656 44.11 75.64 -9.37
CA ASP A 656 44.15 76.99 -9.96
C ASP A 656 45.34 77.85 -9.47
N GLU A 657 46.18 77.32 -8.58
CA GLU A 657 47.39 77.97 -8.08
C GLU A 657 48.63 77.64 -8.94
N SER A 658 49.59 78.57 -9.00
CA SER A 658 50.83 78.41 -9.78
C SER A 658 51.98 77.77 -8.99
N ASP A 659 52.02 78.01 -7.68
CA ASP A 659 52.83 77.29 -6.68
C ASP A 659 52.01 77.26 -5.37
N VAL A 660 52.47 76.58 -4.33
CA VAL A 660 51.73 76.42 -3.06
C VAL A 660 51.30 77.78 -2.46
N ASP A 661 50.01 77.93 -2.17
CA ASP A 661 49.37 79.14 -1.64
C ASP A 661 49.52 80.41 -2.54
N CYS A 662 49.92 80.30 -3.82
CA CYS A 662 50.21 81.48 -4.65
C CYS A 662 49.98 81.37 -6.18
N GLY A 663 49.75 82.52 -6.80
CA GLY A 663 49.43 82.67 -8.23
C GLY A 663 47.96 82.37 -8.55
N GLY A 664 47.55 82.55 -9.82
CA GLY A 664 46.18 82.29 -10.24
C GLY A 664 45.12 83.15 -9.53
N SER A 665 44.31 82.54 -8.65
CA SER A 665 43.30 83.22 -7.83
C SER A 665 43.86 83.81 -6.53
N CYS A 666 44.92 83.20 -5.99
CA CYS A 666 45.61 83.61 -4.78
C CYS A 666 46.67 84.70 -5.07
N THR A 667 47.44 85.14 -4.07
CA THR A 667 48.38 86.28 -4.26
C THR A 667 49.58 85.91 -5.15
N PRO A 668 50.13 86.83 -5.99
CA PRO A 668 51.26 86.52 -6.87
C PRO A 668 52.51 86.02 -6.14
N CYS A 669 53.14 84.99 -6.71
CA CYS A 669 54.30 84.29 -6.21
C CYS A 669 55.59 85.15 -6.21
N LEU A 670 56.53 84.79 -5.32
CA LEU A 670 57.81 85.47 -5.15
C LEU A 670 58.92 84.86 -6.02
N PHE A 671 60.09 85.51 -6.05
CA PHE A 671 61.25 85.05 -6.83
C PHE A 671 61.64 83.60 -6.49
N GLY A 672 61.85 82.77 -7.52
CA GLY A 672 62.20 81.36 -7.41
C GLY A 672 61.04 80.39 -7.20
N ALA A 673 59.81 80.88 -7.00
CA ALA A 673 58.60 80.07 -7.06
C ALA A 673 58.14 79.87 -8.52
N SER A 674 57.29 78.86 -8.70
CA SER A 674 56.74 78.39 -9.98
C SER A 674 55.71 79.37 -10.55
N CYS A 675 55.59 79.40 -11.88
CA CYS A 675 54.66 80.30 -12.57
C CYS A 675 54.25 79.77 -13.94
N VAL A 676 53.03 80.11 -14.38
CA VAL A 676 52.52 79.78 -15.72
C VAL A 676 52.54 81.03 -16.62
N THR A 677 52.41 82.21 -16.03
CA THR A 677 52.43 83.50 -16.73
C THR A 677 53.21 84.55 -15.95
N GLY A 678 53.60 85.64 -16.62
CA GLY A 678 54.22 86.80 -15.94
C GLY A 678 53.31 87.50 -14.93
N ALA A 679 51.99 87.24 -14.92
CA ALA A 679 51.07 87.80 -13.93
C ALA A 679 51.13 87.05 -12.58
N ASP A 680 51.52 85.78 -12.60
CA ASP A 680 51.68 84.95 -11.40
C ASP A 680 52.93 85.34 -10.60
N CYS A 681 53.84 86.13 -11.20
CA CYS A 681 55.07 86.60 -10.58
C CYS A 681 54.99 88.04 -10.05
N ALA A 682 55.42 88.26 -8.81
CA ALA A 682 55.61 89.59 -8.25
C ALA A 682 56.64 90.47 -9.02
N SER A 683 57.52 89.85 -9.84
CA SER A 683 58.44 90.54 -10.75
C SER A 683 57.78 91.02 -12.06
N GLY A 684 56.59 90.50 -12.39
CA GLY A 684 55.98 90.66 -13.72
C GLY A 684 56.60 89.77 -14.82
N TYR A 685 57.60 88.93 -14.50
CA TYR A 685 58.31 88.10 -15.45
C TYR A 685 58.54 86.68 -14.93
N CYS A 686 57.82 85.74 -15.55
CA CYS A 686 58.04 84.30 -15.47
C CYS A 686 59.02 83.91 -16.59
N ASP A 687 60.11 83.21 -16.28
CA ASP A 687 61.02 82.74 -17.34
C ASP A 687 60.46 81.50 -18.03
N ALA A 688 60.29 81.58 -19.35
CA ALA A 688 59.75 80.49 -20.18
C ALA A 688 60.77 79.38 -20.50
N GLY A 689 61.95 79.38 -19.85
CA GLY A 689 62.93 78.31 -19.85
C GLY A 689 62.94 77.47 -18.57
N SER A 690 62.52 78.05 -17.44
CA SER A 690 62.47 77.38 -16.12
C SER A 690 61.11 77.41 -15.42
N ASP A 691 60.08 78.01 -16.01
CA ASP A 691 58.72 78.19 -15.47
C ASP A 691 58.72 78.72 -14.02
N THR A 692 59.64 79.64 -13.73
CA THR A 692 59.84 80.25 -12.39
C THR A 692 60.07 81.76 -12.45
N CYS A 693 59.76 82.47 -11.36
CA CYS A 693 59.81 83.92 -11.28
C CYS A 693 61.25 84.45 -11.06
N VAL A 694 61.76 85.29 -11.96
CA VAL A 694 63.17 85.77 -11.95
C VAL A 694 63.31 87.31 -11.91
N ASP A 695 64.53 87.79 -11.65
CA ASP A 695 64.93 89.21 -11.66
C ASP A 695 65.87 89.51 -12.84
N CYS A 696 65.75 90.68 -13.46
CA CYS A 696 66.33 91.02 -14.76
C CYS A 696 67.58 91.91 -14.69
N TYR A 697 68.30 91.92 -13.56
CA TYR A 697 69.41 92.85 -13.30
C TYR A 697 70.80 92.24 -13.12
N ASP A 698 70.94 90.91 -13.08
CA ASP A 698 72.25 90.25 -13.17
C ASP A 698 72.45 89.65 -14.57
N THR A 699 73.61 89.85 -15.17
CA THR A 699 73.86 89.55 -16.59
C THR A 699 74.64 88.25 -16.79
N SER A 700 74.39 87.25 -15.96
CA SER A 700 74.96 85.90 -16.07
C SER A 700 74.48 85.14 -17.31
N ASP A 701 73.23 85.37 -17.74
CA ASP A 701 72.50 84.46 -18.63
C ASP A 701 72.28 85.02 -20.06
N CYS A 702 72.91 86.16 -20.39
CA CYS A 702 72.85 86.76 -21.73
C CYS A 702 74.04 86.33 -22.62
N ALA A 703 73.79 85.42 -23.55
CA ALA A 703 74.84 84.79 -24.35
C ALA A 703 75.45 85.67 -25.47
N GLY A 704 76.77 85.60 -25.64
CA GLY A 704 77.41 85.70 -26.96
C GLY A 704 77.89 87.06 -27.46
N ALA A 705 78.79 87.75 -26.73
CA ALA A 705 79.58 88.86 -27.29
C ALA A 705 81.08 88.70 -26.94
N ALA A 706 81.95 88.67 -27.96
CA ALA A 706 83.40 88.49 -27.79
C ALA A 706 84.15 89.82 -27.79
N ASP A 707 85.27 89.86 -27.04
CA ASP A 707 86.34 90.86 -27.09
C ASP A 707 85.95 92.35 -26.93
N VAL A 708 84.98 92.62 -26.07
CA VAL A 708 85.13 93.67 -25.03
C VAL A 708 84.85 93.07 -23.65
N CYS A 709 85.65 92.06 -23.28
CA CYS A 709 86.01 91.88 -21.88
C CYS A 709 86.86 93.10 -21.46
N ALA A 710 86.90 93.46 -20.17
CA ALA A 710 87.53 94.69 -19.66
C ALA A 710 87.14 95.97 -20.44
N PRO A 711 87.88 97.07 -20.21
CA PRO A 711 88.65 97.76 -21.24
C PRO A 711 89.69 96.87 -21.95
N GLU A 712 89.21 96.15 -22.96
CA GLU A 712 89.91 95.14 -23.79
C GLU A 712 90.78 94.07 -23.08
N THR A 713 90.04 93.02 -22.71
CA THR A 713 90.33 91.60 -22.50
C THR A 713 91.29 91.15 -21.40
N CYS A 714 90.92 89.97 -20.85
CA CYS A 714 91.78 88.85 -20.43
C CYS A 714 91.89 88.50 -18.93
N ASP A 715 92.51 87.34 -18.66
CA ASP A 715 92.90 86.88 -17.33
C ASP A 715 94.03 87.72 -16.71
N VAL A 716 94.41 87.41 -15.46
CA VAL A 716 95.49 88.06 -14.70
C VAL A 716 96.88 88.07 -15.38
N ALA A 717 97.09 87.25 -16.42
CA ALA A 717 98.28 87.19 -17.27
C ALA A 717 98.03 87.50 -18.78
N ASN A 718 96.79 87.86 -19.15
CA ASN A 718 96.39 88.55 -20.39
C ASN A 718 96.01 87.73 -21.70
N GLN A 719 95.29 86.55 -21.68
CA GLN A 719 94.75 85.82 -22.92
C GLN A 719 93.29 85.14 -22.86
N CYS A 720 92.74 84.45 -23.93
CA CYS A 720 91.29 83.98 -24.18
C CYS A 720 91.03 82.67 -25.10
N VAL A 721 89.90 81.86 -25.03
CA VAL A 721 89.52 80.61 -25.91
C VAL A 721 87.97 80.08 -25.99
N ALA A 722 87.54 78.95 -26.71
CA ALA A 722 86.12 78.56 -27.23
C ALA A 722 85.52 77.02 -27.32
N ASP A 723 84.49 76.61 -28.20
CA ASP A 723 83.28 75.60 -28.00
C ASP A 723 82.77 74.31 -28.95
N PRO A 724 81.54 74.06 -29.61
CA PRO A 724 80.59 72.79 -29.71
C PRO A 724 80.29 72.02 -31.12
N PRO A 725 79.15 71.29 -31.65
CA PRO A 725 77.75 70.65 -31.31
C PRO A 725 77.12 69.32 -32.12
N GLU A 726 75.76 68.97 -32.15
CA GLU A 726 74.78 68.18 -33.13
C GLU A 726 74.24 66.62 -33.15
N CYS A 727 72.93 66.21 -33.53
CA CYS A 727 72.32 64.83 -34.01
C CYS A 727 70.72 64.57 -34.33
N GLY A 728 70.14 63.36 -34.79
CA GLY A 728 68.65 62.98 -35.13
C GLY A 728 68.11 61.52 -35.67
N VAL A 729 66.82 61.23 -36.15
CA VAL A 729 66.02 59.87 -36.31
C VAL A 729 65.29 59.40 -37.71
N HIS A 730 64.78 58.11 -37.99
CA HIS A 730 64.25 57.49 -39.34
C HIS A 730 63.17 56.25 -39.44
N TYR A 731 62.58 55.78 -40.64
CA TYR A 731 61.60 54.58 -40.94
C TYR A 731 61.29 54.05 -42.44
N PHE A 732 60.85 52.76 -42.79
CA PHE A 732 60.40 52.18 -44.17
C PHE A 732 59.47 50.85 -44.33
N TYR A 733 58.99 50.41 -45.57
CA TYR A 733 58.04 49.24 -45.91
C TYR A 733 58.17 48.45 -47.31
N GLY A 734 57.37 47.38 -47.66
CA GLY A 734 57.48 46.49 -48.91
C GLY A 734 56.23 45.65 -49.47
N VAL A 735 56.37 44.70 -50.45
CA VAL A 735 55.28 43.94 -51.25
C VAL A 735 55.66 42.50 -51.77
N VAL A 736 54.70 41.63 -52.20
CA VAL A 736 54.87 40.25 -52.81
C VAL A 736 53.89 39.95 -53.98
N ASP A 737 54.28 39.12 -54.99
CA ASP A 737 53.45 38.69 -56.16
C ASP A 737 53.63 37.18 -56.56
N GLY A 738 52.53 36.51 -56.94
CA GLY A 738 52.52 35.31 -57.82
C GLY A 738 52.66 33.89 -57.20
N PRO A 739 52.04 32.84 -57.79
CA PRO A 739 52.11 31.47 -57.27
C PRO A 739 53.30 30.66 -57.84
N GLY A 740 54.37 30.49 -57.06
CA GLY A 740 55.40 29.46 -57.36
C GLY A 740 56.82 29.69 -56.85
N GLY A 741 57.21 30.92 -56.50
CA GLY A 741 58.55 31.21 -55.98
C GLY A 741 58.78 32.70 -55.75
N LEU A 742 59.48 33.04 -54.66
CA LEU A 742 59.66 34.42 -54.17
C LEU A 742 60.91 35.07 -54.77
N GLY A 743 60.87 36.38 -55.09
CA GLY A 743 61.97 37.05 -55.80
C GLY A 743 62.12 38.55 -55.57
N SER A 744 63.04 38.91 -54.65
CA SER A 744 63.63 40.24 -54.40
C SER A 744 62.77 41.32 -53.69
N VAL A 745 63.45 42.08 -52.82
CA VAL A 745 62.95 43.22 -52.03
C VAL A 745 63.62 44.50 -52.52
N ARG A 746 63.04 45.68 -52.29
CA ARG A 746 63.67 46.99 -52.55
C ARG A 746 63.82 47.80 -51.26
N CYS A 747 64.97 48.46 -51.11
CA CYS A 747 65.32 49.30 -49.98
C CYS A 747 65.46 50.78 -50.39
N TRP A 748 65.31 51.70 -49.45
CA TRP A 748 65.44 53.14 -49.70
C TRP A 748 66.87 53.65 -49.47
N GLN A 749 67.21 54.75 -50.14
CA GLN A 749 68.48 55.47 -50.02
C GLN A 749 68.18 56.96 -49.87
N PRO A 750 68.75 57.67 -48.87
CA PRO A 750 68.44 59.09 -48.62
C PRO A 750 68.94 60.03 -49.72
N THR A 751 69.95 59.63 -50.49
CA THR A 751 70.48 60.39 -51.63
C THR A 751 70.93 59.46 -52.76
N ALA A 752 70.84 59.94 -54.00
CA ALA A 752 71.34 59.23 -55.17
C ALA A 752 72.87 59.15 -55.15
N GLY A 753 73.41 58.03 -54.69
CA GLY A 753 74.85 57.78 -54.57
C GLY A 753 75.29 57.23 -53.19
N ALA A 754 74.41 57.28 -52.18
CA ALA A 754 74.66 56.62 -50.90
C ALA A 754 74.54 55.08 -51.03
N ALA A 755 75.28 54.33 -50.21
CA ALA A 755 75.12 52.87 -50.16
C ALA A 755 73.71 52.49 -49.65
N PRO A 756 73.07 51.43 -50.18
CA PRO A 756 71.78 50.96 -49.66
C PRO A 756 71.97 50.38 -48.27
N GLN A 757 71.15 50.81 -47.31
CA GLN A 757 71.15 50.27 -45.94
C GLN A 757 70.56 48.85 -45.85
N CYS A 758 69.97 48.32 -46.92
CA CYS A 758 69.67 46.90 -47.03
C CYS A 758 69.76 46.33 -48.45
N GLU A 759 70.14 45.05 -48.54
CA GLU A 759 70.31 44.31 -49.78
C GLU A 759 69.97 42.81 -49.65
N MET A 760 69.58 42.18 -50.76
CA MET A 760 69.35 40.73 -50.86
C MET A 760 70.64 40.05 -51.30
N SER A 761 71.23 39.20 -50.45
CA SER A 761 72.49 38.51 -50.75
C SER A 761 72.40 37.03 -50.38
N GLY A 762 72.74 36.15 -51.32
CA GLY A 762 72.66 34.68 -51.17
C GLY A 762 71.24 34.08 -51.10
N GLY A 763 70.24 34.85 -50.67
CA GLY A 763 68.84 34.44 -50.53
C GLY A 763 68.10 35.14 -49.39
N GLU A 764 68.84 35.67 -48.42
CA GLU A 764 68.30 36.44 -47.29
C GLU A 764 68.46 37.96 -47.50
N LEU A 765 67.62 38.72 -46.81
CA LEU A 765 67.66 40.18 -46.77
C LEU A 765 68.49 40.62 -45.56
N VAL A 766 69.54 41.40 -45.81
CA VAL A 766 70.38 42.00 -44.74
C VAL A 766 70.03 43.48 -44.63
N ILE A 767 69.77 43.96 -43.41
CA ILE A 767 69.71 45.40 -43.07
C ILE A 767 70.89 45.73 -42.17
N GLY A 768 71.63 46.79 -42.51
CA GLY A 768 72.83 47.23 -41.80
C GLY A 768 72.57 48.33 -40.75
N PRO A 769 73.61 48.65 -39.95
CA PRO A 769 73.72 49.89 -39.19
C PRO A 769 74.46 50.99 -40.00
N PRO A 770 74.61 52.24 -39.49
CA PRO A 770 73.94 52.90 -38.36
C PRO A 770 73.13 54.14 -38.85
N MET A 771 73.28 55.38 -38.37
CA MET A 771 74.52 56.17 -38.52
C MET A 771 75.05 56.90 -37.26
N CYS A 772 74.27 57.02 -36.19
CA CYS A 772 74.74 57.59 -34.91
C CYS A 772 74.35 56.65 -33.74
N GLY A 773 75.28 55.97 -33.06
CA GLY A 773 76.68 55.75 -33.45
C GLY A 773 77.66 56.85 -33.07
N GLY A 774 77.21 57.84 -32.29
CA GLY A 774 78.03 58.93 -31.78
C GLY A 774 77.64 59.41 -30.37
N PRO A 775 77.59 58.54 -29.33
CA PRO A 775 77.71 57.08 -29.36
C PRO A 775 76.47 56.35 -29.92
#